data_AF-A0A966ESQ7-F1
#
_entry.id   AF-A0A966ESQ7-F1
#
_cell.length_a   1.000
_cell.length_b   1.000
_cell.length_c   1.000
_cell.angle_alpha   90.00
_cell.angle_beta   90.00
_cell.angle_gamma   90.00
#
_symmetry.space_group_name_H-M   'P 1'
#
loop_
_entity.id
_entity.type
_entity.pdbx_description
1 polymer ?
#
loop_
_entity_poly.entity_id
_entity_poly.type
_entity_poly.pdbx_seq_one_letter_code
_entity_poly.pdbx_strand_id
1 'polypeptide(L)'
;MRKILLFLTLTIALVASACSSDDSWSTGENGGDDNNSGAATSNREIVIEIDGEEIVLASGLSGFDDCDALLDHLREEATQRVGPYGFNGGGWYGPGPFRVNEMDDDMAVSDEAAFDTDDSAMDSGAMKSGDDSFEETSASTDGDSARLVEGVDFSGTNVQEIGVDEADLVKTDGERVFILANNQLTIVDVNMRAVVASMDLVDVGWNAEMFLLGDETLLVSQTHGEMNKLSPAKEPTASTGDAETEFADVEDDIYYEEDYNGISMVNIARISVAGNNPTLSEAILVEGEYVSARSIAGVARVIIRSSPQQNFPFVYPQNENGEDVATRANQDAVRNSELTDWLPGYVAINDEMQPTESGILSNCGQVHAPTEFAGFGVVTVLSIPVDGGINPNQNTSVLAPGSTVYASTESVFVATQTWVDPILFEDDNDSWEEVWNARQTSIHRFAISGDGAAYTASGAVAGDIRDQFSFSEYNGHLRVITTTGESWDESSETFVRVLREGDGELREVGSAGDMGNGEAVQSVRFVGDVGYVVTFRQVDPFYTLDLSDPENPRVVGELKIPGFSSYLHPIGNGRVLGVGSDGTDDGRITGSKVSIFDVSDPADPQEVAVWTAPDGWTDVGWDHRSFLWWEAEQLAVVPVQIWSESWAGAVVLKIDGSNIREVGRIDHIDEKDEPGSTECDRLTSDDLPGGNDSEEFETELQWMLQDGYSLILLCGPDDAAQASGFECYEEPYFTEEAERLGLNVPTNSSIVMCWRNEQLPVIGRTMVIDGDELWSFSGQWGLNPQSPARIQLNDLFGLDRLDSIQIG
;
A
#
# COMPACT_ATOMS: atom_id res chain seq x y z
N MET A 1 58.52 19.80 -37.34
CA MET A 1 58.63 18.36 -37.68
C MET A 1 57.21 17.86 -37.91
N ARG A 2 56.78 17.81 -39.18
CA ARG A 2 56.39 16.56 -39.92
C ARG A 2 55.39 15.69 -39.15
N LYS A 3 54.20 15.29 -39.65
CA LYS A 3 53.40 15.55 -40.87
C LYS A 3 52.11 14.68 -40.75
N ILE A 4 50.92 15.22 -41.11
CA ILE A 4 49.90 14.68 -42.06
C ILE A 4 49.18 13.35 -41.69
N LEU A 5 47.86 13.29 -41.42
CA LEU A 5 46.64 13.30 -42.29
C LEU A 5 46.59 12.18 -43.36
N LEU A 6 45.58 11.28 -43.37
CA LEU A 6 44.76 10.96 -44.56
C LEU A 6 43.71 9.83 -44.36
N PHE A 7 42.59 10.05 -45.05
CA PHE A 7 41.45 9.20 -45.47
C PHE A 7 41.79 7.96 -46.33
N LEU A 8 40.85 6.98 -46.37
CA LEU A 8 40.28 6.27 -47.54
C LEU A 8 39.21 5.27 -47.01
N THR A 9 37.91 5.18 -47.36
CA THR A 9 37.15 4.96 -48.62
C THR A 9 37.63 3.83 -49.56
N LEU A 10 36.78 2.80 -49.77
CA LEU A 10 36.43 2.13 -51.06
C LEU A 10 35.59 0.85 -50.78
N THR A 11 34.30 0.75 -51.14
CA THR A 11 33.63 0.36 -52.42
C THR A 11 33.20 -1.10 -52.57
N ILE A 12 31.93 -1.21 -52.93
CA ILE A 12 31.12 -2.30 -53.51
C ILE A 12 31.77 -3.03 -54.70
N ALA A 13 31.55 -4.35 -54.82
CA ALA A 13 31.37 -5.03 -56.11
C ALA A 13 30.66 -6.41 -55.97
N LEU A 14 29.48 -6.49 -56.60
CA LEU A 14 28.71 -7.70 -56.96
C LEU A 14 29.42 -8.51 -58.05
N VAL A 15 29.42 -9.85 -57.96
CA VAL A 15 29.51 -10.76 -59.14
C VAL A 15 28.70 -12.03 -58.87
N ALA A 16 27.77 -12.34 -59.79
CA ALA A 16 27.06 -13.60 -59.91
C ALA A 16 27.80 -14.56 -60.87
N SER A 17 27.72 -15.88 -60.63
CA SER A 17 27.94 -16.90 -61.66
C SER A 17 27.31 -18.26 -61.30
N ALA A 18 26.19 -18.54 -61.98
CA ALA A 18 25.72 -19.76 -62.64
C ALA A 18 26.25 -21.19 -62.29
N CYS A 19 25.27 -22.07 -62.08
CA CYS A 19 25.01 -23.40 -62.67
C CYS A 19 25.99 -24.59 -62.53
N SER A 20 25.45 -25.72 -62.05
CA SER A 20 25.83 -27.09 -62.44
C SER A 20 24.75 -28.13 -62.03
N SER A 21 23.86 -28.43 -62.98
CA SER A 21 23.32 -29.75 -63.42
C SER A 21 23.66 -31.05 -62.64
N ASP A 22 22.66 -31.90 -62.30
CA ASP A 22 22.13 -33.02 -63.12
C ASP A 22 21.53 -34.21 -62.31
N ASP A 23 20.46 -34.78 -62.89
CA ASP A 23 19.99 -36.19 -62.90
C ASP A 23 19.46 -36.88 -61.61
N SER A 24 18.44 -37.75 -61.61
CA SER A 24 17.48 -38.28 -62.60
C SER A 24 16.52 -39.29 -61.91
N TRP A 25 15.44 -39.68 -62.62
CA TRP A 25 14.55 -40.88 -62.44
C TRP A 25 13.43 -40.82 -61.37
N SER A 26 12.20 -41.34 -61.59
CA SER A 26 11.61 -42.13 -62.67
C SER A 26 10.07 -42.01 -62.71
N THR A 27 9.53 -42.29 -63.89
CA THR A 27 8.15 -42.34 -64.40
C THR A 27 7.19 -43.38 -63.77
N GLY A 28 5.87 -43.12 -63.85
CA GLY A 28 4.81 -44.13 -63.79
C GLY A 28 3.39 -43.57 -64.06
N GLU A 29 2.83 -43.89 -65.23
CA GLU A 29 1.51 -43.49 -65.78
C GLU A 29 0.30 -44.35 -65.34
N ASN A 30 -0.90 -43.85 -65.67
CA ASN A 30 -2.26 -44.46 -65.81
C ASN A 30 -3.15 -44.43 -64.56
N GLY A 31 -4.43 -44.02 -64.56
CA GLY A 31 -5.39 -43.63 -65.60
C GLY A 31 -6.80 -44.16 -65.22
N GLY A 32 -7.86 -43.33 -65.32
CA GLY A 32 -9.26 -43.77 -65.51
C GLY A 32 -10.30 -43.48 -64.41
N ASP A 33 -11.13 -42.47 -64.68
CA ASP A 33 -12.57 -42.18 -64.39
C ASP A 33 -13.38 -43.04 -63.37
N ASP A 34 -14.09 -42.37 -62.43
CA ASP A 34 -15.57 -42.21 -62.45
C ASP A 34 -16.15 -41.53 -61.16
N ASN A 35 -16.88 -40.42 -61.39
CA ASN A 35 -18.11 -39.92 -60.74
C ASN A 35 -18.37 -39.94 -59.20
N ASN A 36 -18.52 -38.70 -58.68
CA ASN A 36 -19.69 -38.14 -57.97
C ASN A 36 -19.55 -37.79 -56.46
N SER A 37 -19.90 -36.51 -56.20
CA SER A 37 -20.47 -35.90 -55.00
C SER A 37 -19.70 -35.89 -53.67
N GLY A 38 -19.49 -34.69 -53.12
CA GLY A 38 -19.27 -34.48 -51.69
C GLY A 38 -18.45 -33.23 -51.39
N ALA A 39 -18.96 -32.39 -50.50
CA ALA A 39 -18.42 -31.09 -50.14
C ALA A 39 -17.08 -31.14 -49.38
N ALA A 40 -16.47 -29.94 -49.27
CA ALA A 40 -15.60 -29.44 -48.20
C ALA A 40 -14.09 -29.27 -48.51
N THR A 41 -13.67 -28.01 -48.31
CA THR A 41 -12.41 -27.50 -47.70
C THR A 41 -11.06 -27.85 -48.35
N SER A 42 -10.31 -26.81 -48.75
CA SER A 42 -8.87 -26.71 -48.46
C SER A 42 -8.27 -25.36 -48.92
N ASN A 43 -7.66 -24.69 -47.94
CA ASN A 43 -6.44 -23.87 -47.99
C ASN A 43 -6.27 -22.84 -49.12
N ARG A 44 -6.34 -21.56 -48.74
CA ARG A 44 -5.43 -20.55 -49.27
C ARG A 44 -4.41 -20.20 -48.20
N GLU A 45 -3.22 -20.77 -48.41
CA GLU A 45 -1.96 -20.36 -47.82
C GLU A 45 -1.72 -18.88 -48.17
N ILE A 46 -1.72 -18.00 -47.17
CA ILE A 46 -1.30 -16.60 -47.33
C ILE A 46 0.22 -16.60 -47.18
N VAL A 47 0.92 -16.49 -48.31
CA VAL A 47 2.36 -16.25 -48.33
C VAL A 47 2.56 -14.75 -48.09
N ILE A 48 3.09 -14.40 -46.93
CA ILE A 48 3.59 -13.05 -46.65
C ILE A 48 5.06 -13.04 -47.06
N GLU A 49 5.38 -12.37 -48.17
CA GLU A 49 6.76 -12.04 -48.53
C GLU A 49 7.27 -10.96 -47.58
N ILE A 50 8.23 -11.31 -46.72
CA ILE A 50 8.96 -10.35 -45.88
C ILE A 50 10.10 -9.80 -46.71
N ASP A 51 9.98 -8.55 -47.16
CA ASP A 51 11.09 -7.79 -47.73
C ASP A 51 12.00 -7.32 -46.58
N GLY A 52 13.22 -7.87 -46.52
CA GLY A 52 14.17 -7.75 -45.42
C GLY A 52 14.92 -6.42 -45.29
N GLU A 53 14.24 -5.28 -45.51
CA GLU A 53 14.76 -3.94 -45.19
C GLU A 53 13.62 -3.03 -44.71
N GLU A 54 12.88 -3.44 -43.68
CA GLU A 54 12.21 -2.47 -42.79
C GLU A 54 13.14 -2.19 -41.62
N ILE A 55 13.99 -1.18 -41.82
CA ILE A 55 14.67 -0.51 -40.73
C ILE A 55 13.56 0.15 -39.90
N VAL A 56 13.20 -0.47 -38.77
CA VAL A 56 12.37 0.16 -37.74
C VAL A 56 13.17 1.36 -37.21
N LEU A 57 12.81 2.54 -37.70
CA LEU A 57 13.39 3.82 -37.31
C LEU A 57 12.72 4.29 -36.02
N ALA A 58 13.44 4.10 -34.91
CA ALA A 58 13.42 4.85 -33.64
C ALA A 58 12.08 5.44 -33.15
N SER A 59 11.56 4.93 -32.02
CA SER A 59 10.83 5.75 -31.03
C SER A 59 10.58 4.98 -29.73
N GLY A 60 11.53 5.02 -28.80
CA GLY A 60 11.23 4.84 -27.38
C GLY A 60 10.85 6.21 -26.82
N LEU A 61 9.64 6.33 -26.25
CA LEU A 61 8.98 7.56 -25.76
C LEU A 61 8.44 8.49 -26.87
N SER A 62 7.12 8.63 -26.95
CA SER A 62 6.49 9.75 -27.65
C SER A 62 6.27 10.90 -26.65
N GLY A 63 7.02 11.98 -26.82
CA GLY A 63 6.68 13.29 -26.25
C GLY A 63 5.86 14.08 -27.27
N PHE A 64 5.05 15.01 -26.80
CA PHE A 64 4.24 15.86 -27.67
C PHE A 64 4.82 17.27 -27.74
N ASP A 65 5.52 17.59 -28.83
CA ASP A 65 6.13 18.93 -29.02
C ASP A 65 5.09 20.06 -29.20
N ASP A 66 3.83 19.71 -29.48
CA ASP A 66 2.72 20.64 -29.69
C ASP A 66 1.41 20.09 -29.11
N CYS A 67 0.57 21.00 -28.63
CA CYS A 67 -0.72 20.71 -28.02
C CYS A 67 -1.75 20.14 -28.99
N ASP A 68 -1.70 20.58 -30.26
CA ASP A 68 -2.56 20.03 -31.30
C ASP A 68 -2.24 18.54 -31.54
N ALA A 69 -0.96 18.16 -31.53
CA ALA A 69 -0.54 16.77 -31.71
C ALA A 69 -0.97 15.87 -30.54
N LEU A 70 -0.87 16.36 -29.30
CA LEU A 70 -1.36 15.65 -28.11
C LEU A 70 -2.89 15.46 -28.17
N LEU A 71 -3.63 16.52 -28.47
CA LEU A 71 -5.10 16.46 -28.51
C LEU A 71 -5.59 15.54 -29.63
N ASP A 72 -4.97 15.61 -30.81
CA ASP A 72 -5.29 14.73 -31.92
C ASP A 72 -5.03 13.26 -31.57
N HIS A 73 -3.89 12.98 -30.93
CA HIS A 73 -3.57 11.62 -30.44
C HIS A 73 -4.61 11.12 -29.43
N LEU A 74 -4.94 11.91 -28.41
CA LEU A 74 -5.93 11.56 -27.39
C LEU A 74 -7.30 11.28 -28.01
N ARG A 75 -7.78 12.16 -28.89
CA ARG A 75 -9.07 11.99 -29.58
C ARG A 75 -9.08 10.77 -30.48
N GLU A 76 -7.99 10.49 -31.19
CA GLU A 76 -7.87 9.34 -32.09
C GLU A 76 -7.90 8.02 -31.30
N GLU A 77 -7.08 7.89 -30.26
CA GLU A 77 -7.03 6.70 -29.40
C GLU A 77 -8.36 6.46 -28.69
N ALA A 78 -8.97 7.54 -28.18
CA ALA A 78 -10.21 7.47 -27.43
C ALA A 78 -11.44 7.22 -28.28
N THR A 79 -11.53 7.78 -29.49
CA THR A 79 -12.67 7.52 -30.38
C THR A 79 -12.80 6.04 -30.72
N GLN A 80 -11.67 5.32 -30.75
CA GLN A 80 -11.61 3.89 -31.02
C GLN A 80 -12.01 3.02 -29.81
N ARG A 81 -11.90 3.54 -28.57
CA ARG A 81 -12.05 2.78 -27.32
C ARG A 81 -13.21 3.21 -26.44
N VAL A 82 -13.77 4.40 -26.65
CA VAL A 82 -14.91 4.90 -25.90
C VAL A 82 -16.16 4.09 -26.24
N GLY A 83 -16.80 3.54 -25.22
CA GLY A 83 -17.98 2.71 -25.30
C GLY A 83 -19.24 3.40 -24.75
N PRO A 84 -20.32 2.63 -24.55
CA PRO A 84 -21.56 3.16 -23.98
C PRO A 84 -21.40 3.61 -22.52
N TYR A 85 -20.37 3.13 -21.82
CA TYR A 85 -20.06 3.47 -20.44
C TYR A 85 -18.82 4.38 -20.29
N GLY A 86 -18.44 5.11 -21.34
CA GLY A 86 -17.31 6.03 -21.32
C GLY A 86 -16.00 5.36 -21.73
N PHE A 87 -14.89 5.74 -21.11
CA PHE A 87 -13.59 5.12 -21.36
C PHE A 87 -13.54 3.77 -20.66
N ASN A 88 -13.90 2.69 -21.36
CA ASN A 88 -13.86 1.34 -20.78
C ASN A 88 -12.41 0.90 -20.51
N GLY A 89 -11.99 1.20 -19.27
CA GLY A 89 -11.11 0.47 -18.36
C GLY A 89 -11.67 0.57 -16.92
N GLY A 90 -12.98 0.83 -16.82
CA GLY A 90 -13.73 1.00 -15.58
C GLY A 90 -15.18 0.70 -15.88
N GLY A 91 -15.55 -0.58 -15.80
CA GLY A 91 -16.93 -0.92 -15.44
C GLY A 91 -17.24 -0.31 -14.06
N TRP A 92 -18.32 -0.71 -13.44
CA TRP A 92 -18.72 -0.31 -12.07
C TRP A 92 -17.65 -0.63 -10.96
N TYR A 93 -16.48 -1.06 -11.39
CA TYR A 93 -15.32 -1.61 -10.74
C TYR A 93 -14.12 -0.84 -11.35
N GLY A 94 -13.75 0.30 -10.77
CA GLY A 94 -12.43 0.92 -11.01
C GLY A 94 -11.31 -0.01 -10.50
N PRO A 95 -10.05 0.46 -10.37
CA PRO A 95 -8.97 -0.33 -9.75
C PRO A 95 -9.14 -0.40 -8.22
N GLY A 96 -10.34 -0.74 -7.77
CA GLY A 96 -10.65 -1.15 -6.41
C GLY A 96 -10.65 -2.68 -6.32
N PRO A 97 -10.33 -3.25 -5.14
CA PRO A 97 -10.22 -4.68 -4.96
C PRO A 97 -11.60 -5.30 -5.00
N PHE A 98 -12.07 -5.69 -6.18
CA PHE A 98 -13.20 -6.59 -6.25
C PHE A 98 -12.74 -8.01 -5.99
N ARG A 99 -12.74 -8.34 -4.68
CA ARG A 99 -13.17 -9.66 -4.25
C ARG A 99 -14.61 -9.82 -4.72
N VAL A 100 -14.86 -10.85 -5.51
CA VAL A 100 -16.21 -11.23 -5.95
C VAL A 100 -16.99 -11.67 -4.70
N ASN A 101 -17.63 -10.73 -4.01
CA ASN A 101 -18.69 -11.03 -3.06
C ASN A 101 -19.99 -11.25 -3.84
N GLU A 102 -20.08 -12.35 -4.59
CA GLU A 102 -21.34 -12.98 -4.98
C GLU A 102 -21.06 -14.33 -5.65
N MET A 103 -20.66 -15.30 -4.84
CA MET A 103 -21.04 -16.72 -4.90
C MET A 103 -20.24 -17.46 -3.81
N ASP A 104 -20.75 -17.43 -2.59
CA ASP A 104 -20.94 -18.65 -1.78
C ASP A 104 -21.64 -18.27 -0.47
N ASP A 105 -22.94 -18.55 -0.44
CA ASP A 105 -23.73 -18.83 0.78
C ASP A 105 -23.27 -20.13 1.48
N ASP A 106 -22.04 -20.59 1.24
CA ASP A 106 -21.42 -21.78 1.86
C ASP A 106 -19.93 -21.59 2.22
N MET A 107 -19.38 -20.37 2.20
CA MET A 107 -18.07 -20.03 2.80
C MET A 107 -18.08 -18.63 3.42
N ALA A 108 -19.12 -18.34 4.22
CA ALA A 108 -18.95 -17.39 5.30
C ALA A 108 -17.97 -18.03 6.30
N VAL A 109 -16.78 -17.44 6.46
CA VAL A 109 -16.11 -17.52 7.75
C VAL A 109 -17.03 -16.73 8.68
N SER A 110 -17.96 -17.45 9.30
CA SER A 110 -18.76 -16.93 10.38
C SER A 110 -17.82 -16.41 11.45
N ASP A 111 -18.20 -15.32 12.10
CA ASP A 111 -17.67 -14.83 13.39
C ASP A 111 -17.89 -15.83 14.55
N GLU A 112 -17.78 -17.12 14.26
CA GLU A 112 -18.03 -18.31 15.09
C GLU A 112 -16.91 -19.32 14.78
N ALA A 113 -15.67 -18.91 14.99
CA ALA A 113 -14.54 -19.84 15.19
C ALA A 113 -13.88 -19.59 16.55
N ALA A 114 -14.75 -19.34 17.54
CA ALA A 114 -14.47 -19.55 18.94
C ALA A 114 -14.31 -21.06 19.20
N PHE A 115 -13.23 -21.41 19.91
CA PHE A 115 -13.13 -22.56 20.80
C PHE A 115 -13.43 -23.96 20.23
N ASP A 116 -12.38 -24.68 19.83
CA ASP A 116 -12.31 -26.12 20.10
C ASP A 116 -11.18 -26.34 21.12
N THR A 117 -11.57 -26.71 22.34
CA THR A 117 -10.66 -27.02 23.45
C THR A 117 -10.57 -28.53 23.55
N ASP A 118 -9.56 -29.15 22.92
CA ASP A 118 -9.18 -30.52 23.29
C ASP A 118 -8.01 -30.48 24.28
N ASP A 119 -8.40 -30.57 25.55
CA ASP A 119 -7.55 -30.60 26.73
C ASP A 119 -7.05 -32.03 26.95
N SER A 120 -5.77 -32.28 26.64
CA SER A 120 -5.12 -33.56 26.96
C SER A 120 -3.78 -33.34 27.67
N ALA A 121 -3.92 -33.04 28.97
CA ALA A 121 -3.17 -33.61 30.09
C ALA A 121 -1.63 -33.52 30.08
N MET A 122 -1.13 -32.57 30.87
CA MET A 122 0.20 -32.62 31.48
C MET A 122 0.30 -33.68 32.59
N ASP A 123 1.33 -34.54 32.53
CA ASP A 123 1.84 -35.25 33.71
C ASP A 123 3.05 -34.51 34.30
N SER A 124 2.87 -34.07 35.54
CA SER A 124 3.79 -33.32 36.35
C SER A 124 4.95 -34.16 36.91
N GLY A 125 6.18 -33.66 36.78
CA GLY A 125 7.37 -34.23 37.41
C GLY A 125 8.24 -33.18 38.08
N ALA A 126 7.83 -32.72 39.27
CA ALA A 126 8.57 -31.76 40.10
C ALA A 126 9.95 -32.28 40.55
N MET A 127 11.02 -31.48 40.42
CA MET A 127 12.21 -31.57 41.29
C MET A 127 12.92 -30.23 41.52
N LYS A 128 12.73 -29.71 42.75
CA LYS A 128 13.71 -29.16 43.71
C LYS A 128 14.88 -28.29 43.21
N SER A 129 14.79 -27.02 43.64
CA SER A 129 15.77 -26.26 44.45
C SER A 129 17.13 -26.94 44.69
N GLY A 130 18.17 -26.28 44.17
CA GLY A 130 19.58 -26.47 44.53
C GLY A 130 20.31 -25.13 44.42
N ASP A 131 20.62 -24.57 45.58
CA ASP A 131 21.50 -23.42 45.84
C ASP A 131 22.95 -23.80 45.50
N ASP A 132 23.65 -22.96 44.74
CA ASP A 132 25.12 -22.88 44.75
C ASP A 132 25.56 -21.50 44.25
N SER A 133 25.85 -20.62 45.21
CA SER A 133 26.69 -19.43 45.08
C SER A 133 28.10 -19.81 44.65
N PHE A 134 28.78 -19.02 43.79
CA PHE A 134 30.18 -18.60 43.99
C PHE A 134 30.62 -17.48 43.01
N GLU A 135 30.96 -16.35 43.62
CA GLU A 135 32.03 -15.36 43.33
C GLU A 135 32.05 -14.52 42.05
N GLU A 136 31.79 -13.23 42.29
CA GLU A 136 32.25 -12.05 41.56
C GLU A 136 33.75 -12.09 41.22
N THR A 137 34.07 -11.66 40.00
CA THR A 137 35.30 -10.92 39.73
C THR A 137 34.96 -9.64 38.99
N SER A 138 35.04 -8.54 39.72
CA SER A 138 35.00 -7.17 39.22
C SER A 138 36.29 -6.83 38.47
N ALA A 139 36.13 -6.25 37.28
CA ALA A 139 37.16 -5.46 36.63
C ALA A 139 36.48 -4.22 36.03
N SER A 140 36.65 -3.11 36.74
CA SER A 140 36.37 -1.74 36.28
C SER A 140 37.28 -1.34 35.12
N THR A 141 36.74 -0.68 34.10
CA THR A 141 37.41 0.50 33.53
C THR A 141 36.39 1.48 32.96
N ASP A 142 36.52 2.72 33.42
CA ASP A 142 35.84 3.93 32.98
C ASP A 142 35.87 4.17 31.47
N GLY A 143 34.76 4.73 30.97
CA GLY A 143 34.76 5.98 30.21
C GLY A 143 35.29 5.94 28.79
N ASP A 144 34.42 5.58 27.84
CA ASP A 144 34.14 6.36 26.63
C ASP A 144 32.95 5.74 25.88
N SER A 145 31.80 6.41 25.78
CA SER A 145 30.80 6.08 24.76
C SER A 145 29.75 7.18 24.63
N ALA A 146 30.08 8.22 23.87
CA ALA A 146 29.07 8.83 23.02
C ALA A 146 28.79 7.86 21.87
N ARG A 147 27.55 7.36 21.76
CA ARG A 147 26.96 6.86 20.50
C ARG A 147 25.46 6.59 20.63
N LEU A 148 24.68 7.64 20.48
CA LEU A 148 23.33 7.62 19.90
C LEU A 148 23.46 8.22 18.47
N VAL A 149 22.42 8.26 17.62
CA VAL A 149 22.21 9.19 16.47
C VAL A 149 21.25 8.61 15.40
N GLU A 150 20.00 9.08 15.23
CA GLU A 150 19.26 8.98 13.94
C GLU A 150 18.22 10.11 13.69
N GLY A 151 18.47 11.41 13.84
CA GLY A 151 19.41 12.20 13.06
C GLY A 151 20.24 13.07 13.99
N VAL A 152 20.90 12.35 14.90
CA VAL A 152 21.76 12.77 16.03
C VAL A 152 21.02 12.90 17.35
N ASP A 153 20.16 11.92 17.58
CA ASP A 153 19.74 11.36 18.87
C ASP A 153 18.22 11.35 19.02
N PHE A 154 17.50 11.85 18.00
CA PHE A 154 16.15 11.38 17.70
C PHE A 154 16.16 10.26 16.65
N SER A 155 14.99 9.69 16.30
CA SER A 155 14.77 8.77 15.18
C SER A 155 13.96 9.42 14.06
N GLY A 156 14.19 9.01 12.81
CA GLY A 156 13.42 9.46 11.65
C GLY A 156 12.16 8.62 11.41
N THR A 157 11.47 8.91 10.29
CA THR A 157 10.47 8.00 9.72
C THR A 157 11.17 6.71 9.27
N ASN A 158 10.57 5.55 9.55
CA ASN A 158 11.07 4.29 8.98
C ASN A 158 10.81 4.28 7.46
N VAL A 159 11.89 4.28 6.66
CA VAL A 159 11.84 4.44 5.20
C VAL A 159 12.07 3.13 4.45
N GLN A 160 11.55 3.06 3.23
CA GLN A 160 11.82 1.96 2.32
C GLN A 160 13.29 1.91 1.86
N GLU A 161 13.82 3.04 1.39
CA GLU A 161 15.14 3.19 0.77
C GLU A 161 16.00 4.22 1.50
N ILE A 162 17.28 3.90 1.72
CA ILE A 162 18.21 4.80 2.40
C ILE A 162 18.45 6.04 1.53
N GLY A 163 18.27 7.22 2.13
CA GLY A 163 18.44 8.51 1.46
C GLY A 163 17.21 9.01 0.70
N VAL A 164 16.09 8.30 0.82
CA VAL A 164 14.77 8.71 0.31
C VAL A 164 13.87 8.94 1.52
N ASP A 165 13.51 10.18 1.80
CA ASP A 165 12.58 10.52 2.87
C ASP A 165 11.13 10.29 2.43
N GLU A 166 10.28 9.91 3.37
CA GLU A 166 8.87 9.59 3.17
C GLU A 166 8.01 10.56 3.98
N ALA A 167 6.90 11.04 3.41
CA ALA A 167 5.98 11.87 4.18
C ALA A 167 5.31 11.04 5.29
N ASP A 168 4.99 11.69 6.40
CA ASP A 168 4.40 11.02 7.54
C ASP A 168 3.47 11.95 8.35
N LEU A 169 2.67 11.36 9.25
CA LEU A 169 1.76 12.06 10.17
C LEU A 169 2.53 12.78 11.29
N VAL A 170 3.67 12.22 11.69
CA VAL A 170 4.51 12.77 12.75
C VAL A 170 5.94 12.92 12.24
N LYS A 171 6.50 14.11 12.43
CA LYS A 171 7.90 14.42 12.13
C LYS A 171 8.55 15.10 13.32
N THR A 172 9.87 15.03 13.43
CA THR A 172 10.62 15.72 14.48
C THR A 172 11.95 16.25 13.95
N ASP A 173 12.42 17.34 14.53
CA ASP A 173 13.78 17.87 14.36
C ASP A 173 14.66 17.66 15.61
N GLY A 174 14.18 16.88 16.58
CA GLY A 174 14.81 16.62 17.87
C GLY A 174 14.49 17.65 18.96
N GLU A 175 14.13 18.89 18.61
CA GLU A 175 13.71 19.91 19.59
C GLU A 175 12.18 20.04 19.65
N ARG A 176 11.52 19.69 18.55
CA ARG A 176 10.07 19.81 18.34
C ARG A 176 9.52 18.54 17.70
N VAL A 177 8.28 18.22 18.03
CA VAL A 177 7.48 17.20 17.37
C VAL A 177 6.32 17.88 16.64
N PHE A 178 6.18 17.58 15.36
CA PHE A 178 5.15 18.08 14.48
C PHE A 178 4.14 16.96 14.25
N ILE A 179 2.87 17.23 14.49
CA ILE A 179 1.80 16.22 14.46
C ILE A 179 0.67 16.71 13.56
N LEU A 180 0.28 15.90 12.59
CA LEU A 180 -0.95 16.07 11.82
C LEU A 180 -2.06 15.20 12.41
N ALA A 181 -3.03 15.84 13.06
CA ALA A 181 -4.20 15.17 13.63
C ALA A 181 -5.36 16.16 13.77
N ASN A 182 -6.61 15.69 13.74
CA ASN A 182 -7.80 16.54 13.97
C ASN A 182 -7.88 17.78 13.07
N ASN A 183 -7.43 17.68 11.81
CA ASN A 183 -7.30 18.80 10.88
C ASN A 183 -6.42 19.95 11.42
N GLN A 184 -5.42 19.63 12.23
CA GLN A 184 -4.46 20.60 12.76
C GLN A 184 -3.03 20.12 12.53
N LEU A 185 -2.14 21.10 12.30
CA LEU A 185 -0.71 20.95 12.50
C LEU A 185 -0.38 21.43 13.91
N THR A 186 -0.02 20.49 14.79
CA THR A 186 0.38 20.79 16.18
C THR A 186 1.89 20.70 16.34
N ILE A 187 2.48 21.66 17.04
CA ILE A 187 3.90 21.68 17.40
C ILE A 187 4.02 21.47 18.91
N VAL A 188 4.68 20.39 19.30
CA VAL A 188 5.04 20.06 20.68
C VAL A 188 6.52 20.35 20.88
N ASP A 189 6.87 21.09 21.92
CA ASP A 189 8.27 21.30 22.30
C ASP A 189 8.72 20.15 23.21
N VAL A 190 9.82 19.51 22.85
CA VAL A 190 10.35 18.31 23.53
C VAL A 190 10.76 18.65 24.97
N ASN A 191 11.46 19.77 25.17
CA ASN A 191 11.98 20.17 26.48
C ASN A 191 10.88 20.62 27.43
N MET A 192 9.88 21.36 26.93
CA MET A 192 8.76 21.83 27.72
C MET A 192 7.67 20.77 27.90
N ARG A 193 7.68 19.70 27.09
CA ARG A 193 6.65 18.65 27.04
C ARG A 193 5.25 19.24 26.95
N ALA A 194 5.09 20.21 26.04
CA ALA A 194 3.86 20.96 25.91
C ALA A 194 3.64 21.39 24.46
N VAL A 195 2.36 21.47 24.08
CA VAL A 195 1.96 22.14 22.85
C VAL A 195 2.37 23.60 22.93
N VAL A 196 3.20 24.05 21.99
CA VAL A 196 3.67 25.44 21.88
C VAL A 196 2.93 26.22 20.80
N ALA A 197 2.42 25.52 19.79
CA ALA A 197 1.64 26.10 18.73
C ALA A 197 0.72 25.06 18.08
N SER A 198 -0.36 25.54 17.48
CA SER A 198 -1.22 24.76 16.60
C SER A 198 -1.76 25.68 15.50
N MET A 199 -2.01 25.10 14.33
CA MET A 199 -2.66 25.76 13.20
C MET A 199 -3.78 24.87 12.70
N ASP A 200 -4.99 25.43 12.62
CA ASP A 200 -6.10 24.81 11.91
C ASP A 200 -5.78 24.75 10.43
N LEU A 201 -5.93 23.55 9.87
CA LEU A 201 -5.75 23.28 8.46
C LEU A 201 -7.15 23.21 7.84
N VAL A 202 -7.38 24.02 6.81
CA VAL A 202 -8.67 24.09 6.13
C VAL A 202 -8.71 23.00 5.04
N ASP A 203 -9.80 22.22 5.01
CA ASP A 203 -10.09 21.22 3.97
C ASP A 203 -9.00 20.17 3.75
N VAL A 204 -8.35 19.68 4.83
CA VAL A 204 -7.31 18.64 4.76
C VAL A 204 -7.82 17.30 4.26
N GLY A 205 -9.14 17.07 4.30
CA GLY A 205 -9.79 15.84 3.85
C GLY A 205 -9.12 14.58 4.44
N TRP A 206 -8.65 13.65 3.60
CA TRP A 206 -7.99 12.41 4.00
C TRP A 206 -6.59 12.22 3.45
N ASN A 207 -5.89 11.18 3.92
CA ASN A 207 -4.51 10.84 3.55
C ASN A 207 -3.52 12.01 3.74
N ALA A 208 -3.68 12.76 4.84
CA ALA A 208 -2.80 13.86 5.17
C ALA A 208 -1.43 13.36 5.66
N GLU A 209 -0.35 13.87 5.09
CA GLU A 209 1.01 13.60 5.54
C GLU A 209 1.94 14.79 5.23
N MET A 210 3.12 14.83 5.85
CA MET A 210 4.06 15.94 5.65
C MET A 210 5.52 15.52 5.54
N PHE A 211 6.26 16.33 4.80
CA PHE A 211 7.71 16.43 4.90
C PHE A 211 8.09 17.58 5.85
N LEU A 212 9.26 17.47 6.48
CA LEU A 212 9.86 18.51 7.30
C LEU A 212 11.30 18.76 6.82
N LEU A 213 11.62 20.02 6.52
CA LEU A 213 12.99 20.43 6.19
C LEU A 213 13.29 21.80 6.81
N GLY A 214 14.11 21.80 7.87
CA GLY A 214 14.41 23.02 8.63
C GLY A 214 13.14 23.57 9.30
N ASP A 215 12.79 24.81 8.98
CA ASP A 215 11.58 25.48 9.50
C ASP A 215 10.43 25.48 8.49
N GLU A 216 10.45 24.60 7.49
CA GLU A 216 9.38 24.46 6.50
C GLU A 216 8.81 23.04 6.52
N THR A 217 7.48 22.95 6.46
CA THR A 217 6.75 21.71 6.26
C THR A 217 6.02 21.76 4.93
N LEU A 218 6.10 20.68 4.15
CA LEU A 218 5.30 20.49 2.95
C LEU A 218 4.22 19.44 3.26
N LEU A 219 2.99 19.91 3.43
CA LEU A 219 1.82 19.07 3.66
C LEU A 219 1.22 18.63 2.34
N VAL A 220 0.87 17.35 2.24
CA VAL A 220 0.08 16.79 1.15
C VAL A 220 -1.16 16.14 1.75
N SER A 221 -2.32 16.38 1.15
CA SER A 221 -3.57 15.73 1.56
C SER A 221 -4.54 15.64 0.39
N GLN A 222 -5.63 14.89 0.56
CA GLN A 222 -6.65 14.71 -0.46
C GLN A 222 -8.01 15.19 0.06
N THR A 223 -8.79 15.85 -0.79
CA THR A 223 -10.14 16.32 -0.46
C THR A 223 -11.07 16.12 -1.66
N HIS A 224 -12.38 16.25 -1.44
CA HIS A 224 -13.36 16.33 -2.52
C HIS A 224 -13.74 17.80 -2.72
N GLY A 225 -13.73 18.28 -3.96
CA GLY A 225 -14.09 19.66 -4.26
C GLY A 225 -14.78 19.85 -5.61
N GLU A 226 -15.41 21.00 -5.79
CA GLU A 226 -15.82 21.48 -7.11
C GLU A 226 -14.79 22.52 -7.60
N MET A 227 -13.96 22.19 -8.60
CA MET A 227 -12.99 23.14 -9.18
C MET A 227 -13.62 24.47 -9.62
N ASN A 228 -14.91 24.45 -9.98
CA ASN A 228 -15.69 25.61 -10.41
C ASN A 228 -16.01 26.61 -9.29
N LYS A 229 -15.81 26.27 -8.01
CA LYS A 229 -16.02 27.20 -6.87
C LYS A 229 -14.77 28.00 -6.50
N LEU A 230 -13.58 27.64 -6.99
CA LEU A 230 -12.31 28.32 -6.69
C LEU A 230 -11.64 28.97 -7.91
N SER A 231 -12.10 28.66 -9.13
CA SER A 231 -11.73 29.43 -10.33
C SER A 231 -12.54 30.73 -10.44
N PRO A 232 -11.95 31.84 -10.94
CA PRO A 232 -12.74 32.99 -11.38
C PRO A 232 -13.60 32.59 -12.59
N ALA A 233 -14.81 32.11 -12.31
CA ALA A 233 -15.97 31.92 -13.19
C ALA A 233 -15.66 31.73 -14.69
N LYS A 234 -15.47 30.48 -15.12
CA LYS A 234 -15.91 30.10 -16.46
C LYS A 234 -17.40 29.86 -16.34
N GLU A 235 -18.20 30.88 -16.70
CA GLU A 235 -19.65 30.72 -16.91
C GLU A 235 -19.85 29.46 -17.78
N PRO A 236 -20.75 28.54 -17.41
CA PRO A 236 -21.03 27.39 -18.25
C PRO A 236 -21.46 27.92 -19.61
N THR A 237 -20.64 27.65 -20.63
CA THR A 237 -21.03 27.94 -22.01
C THR A 237 -22.21 27.05 -22.31
N ALA A 238 -23.40 27.63 -22.29
CA ALA A 238 -24.62 27.00 -22.76
C ALA A 238 -24.32 26.40 -24.14
N SER A 239 -24.27 25.08 -24.20
CA SER A 239 -24.35 24.34 -25.46
C SER A 239 -25.72 24.65 -26.04
N THR A 240 -25.76 25.63 -26.93
CA THR A 240 -26.90 25.86 -27.80
C THR A 240 -26.73 24.96 -29.02
N GLY A 241 -27.60 23.95 -29.17
CA GLY A 241 -27.81 23.31 -30.46
C GLY A 241 -28.21 21.84 -30.43
N ASP A 242 -29.52 21.60 -30.41
CA ASP A 242 -30.18 20.54 -31.19
C ASP A 242 -29.90 19.06 -30.85
N ALA A 243 -29.74 18.70 -29.57
CA ALA A 243 -29.87 17.31 -29.10
C ALA A 243 -31.02 17.08 -28.09
N GLU A 244 -31.68 18.13 -27.60
CA GLU A 244 -32.74 18.02 -26.59
C GLU A 244 -34.15 17.70 -27.13
N THR A 245 -34.35 17.60 -28.43
CA THR A 245 -35.69 17.45 -29.01
C THR A 245 -36.17 16.01 -29.28
N GLU A 246 -35.44 14.99 -28.83
CA GLU A 246 -35.90 13.58 -28.90
C GLU A 246 -36.05 12.86 -27.54
N PHE A 247 -35.94 13.55 -26.40
CA PHE A 247 -36.13 12.94 -25.07
C PHE A 247 -37.23 13.61 -24.22
N ALA A 248 -38.10 14.41 -24.84
CA ALA A 248 -39.24 15.01 -24.17
C ALA A 248 -40.45 14.07 -24.20
N ASP A 249 -40.45 13.01 -23.38
CA ASP A 249 -41.67 12.31 -22.91
C ASP A 249 -41.34 11.22 -21.87
N VAL A 250 -40.59 11.55 -20.80
CA VAL A 250 -40.65 10.84 -19.51
C VAL A 250 -40.42 11.88 -18.39
N GLU A 251 -41.50 12.49 -17.92
CA GLU A 251 -41.53 13.16 -16.61
C GLU A 251 -41.76 12.12 -15.51
N ASP A 252 -41.10 12.36 -14.37
CA ASP A 252 -41.11 11.66 -13.08
C ASP A 252 -40.00 10.61 -12.84
N ASP A 253 -39.27 10.85 -11.74
CA ASP A 253 -38.16 10.11 -11.13
C ASP A 253 -36.72 10.35 -11.65
N ILE A 254 -36.27 11.61 -11.56
CA ILE A 254 -34.83 11.91 -11.36
C ILE A 254 -34.58 11.92 -9.85
N TYR A 255 -33.96 10.86 -9.33
CA TYR A 255 -33.22 10.97 -8.08
C TYR A 255 -31.99 11.82 -8.38
N TYR A 256 -32.00 13.08 -7.93
CA TYR A 256 -30.76 13.76 -7.65
C TYR A 256 -30.18 13.07 -6.42
N GLU A 257 -29.16 12.22 -6.58
CA GLU A 257 -28.29 11.89 -5.46
C GLU A 257 -27.68 13.22 -4.97
N GLU A 258 -28.18 13.69 -3.83
CA GLU A 258 -27.60 14.81 -3.11
C GLU A 258 -26.16 14.44 -2.68
N ASP A 259 -25.19 15.21 -3.19
CA ASP A 259 -23.98 15.66 -2.51
C ASP A 259 -22.75 14.73 -2.29
N TYR A 260 -22.48 13.73 -3.14
CA TYR A 260 -21.18 13.00 -3.14
C TYR A 260 -20.36 13.07 -4.46
N ASN A 261 -20.65 14.02 -5.36
CA ASN A 261 -19.98 14.14 -6.68
C ASN A 261 -18.89 15.23 -6.71
N GLY A 262 -17.96 15.24 -5.75
CA GLY A 262 -16.79 16.11 -5.81
C GLY A 262 -15.69 15.50 -6.67
N ILE A 263 -14.98 16.31 -7.46
CA ILE A 263 -13.73 15.90 -8.10
C ILE A 263 -12.71 15.70 -6.99
N SER A 264 -11.95 14.59 -7.01
CA SER A 264 -10.83 14.39 -6.08
C SER A 264 -9.77 15.46 -6.32
N MET A 265 -9.30 16.10 -5.26
CA MET A 265 -8.30 17.15 -5.29
C MET A 265 -7.17 16.81 -4.33
N VAL A 266 -5.94 16.93 -4.79
CA VAL A 266 -4.74 16.89 -3.95
C VAL A 266 -4.40 18.32 -3.51
N ASN A 267 -4.40 18.55 -2.20
CA ASN A 267 -3.94 19.79 -1.58
C ASN A 267 -2.47 19.65 -1.20
N ILE A 268 -1.62 20.55 -1.70
CA ILE A 268 -0.22 20.62 -1.34
C ILE A 268 0.06 22.01 -0.78
N ALA A 269 0.37 22.10 0.50
CA ALA A 269 0.56 23.36 1.22
C ALA A 269 1.96 23.45 1.81
N ARG A 270 2.65 24.56 1.58
CA ARG A 270 3.88 24.88 2.32
C ARG A 270 3.54 25.74 3.52
N ILE A 271 3.93 25.28 4.69
CA ILE A 271 3.71 25.96 5.97
C ILE A 271 5.07 26.22 6.60
N SER A 272 5.33 27.48 6.93
CA SER A 272 6.52 27.85 7.70
C SER A 272 6.22 27.66 9.18
N VAL A 273 7.11 27.00 9.91
CA VAL A 273 7.01 26.73 11.36
C VAL A 273 8.04 27.50 12.17
N ALA A 274 8.70 28.48 11.55
CA ALA A 274 9.74 29.30 12.15
C ALA A 274 9.27 29.95 13.47
N GLY A 275 10.06 29.76 14.53
CA GLY A 275 9.79 30.36 15.84
C GLY A 275 8.52 29.86 16.53
N ASN A 276 8.07 28.64 16.23
CA ASN A 276 6.85 28.03 16.76
C ASN A 276 5.60 28.85 16.43
N ASN A 277 5.54 29.37 15.20
CA ASN A 277 4.39 30.12 14.70
C ASN A 277 4.03 29.61 13.29
N PRO A 278 3.27 28.50 13.20
CA PRO A 278 2.87 27.91 11.92
C PRO A 278 2.06 28.92 11.09
N THR A 279 2.51 29.18 9.87
CA THR A 279 1.85 30.07 8.91
C THR A 279 1.88 29.51 7.51
N LEU A 280 0.73 29.48 6.83
CA LEU A 280 0.64 29.15 5.41
C LEU A 280 1.50 30.13 4.60
N SER A 281 2.38 29.60 3.75
CA SER A 281 3.16 30.39 2.80
C SER A 281 2.49 30.44 1.42
N GLU A 282 2.10 29.27 0.92
CA GLU A 282 1.38 29.08 -0.34
C GLU A 282 0.82 27.66 -0.40
N ALA A 283 -0.13 27.41 -1.29
CA ALA A 283 -0.64 26.08 -1.58
C ALA A 283 -0.95 25.91 -3.07
N ILE A 284 -1.08 24.67 -3.50
CA ILE A 284 -1.63 24.31 -4.80
C ILE A 284 -2.68 23.22 -4.59
N LEU A 285 -3.84 23.40 -5.22
CA LEU A 285 -4.85 22.36 -5.36
C LEU A 285 -4.75 21.78 -6.75
N VAL A 286 -4.58 20.47 -6.85
CA VAL A 286 -4.43 19.75 -8.12
C VAL A 286 -5.57 18.74 -8.26
N GLU A 287 -6.21 18.69 -9.42
CA GLU A 287 -7.17 17.65 -9.75
C GLU A 287 -6.51 16.27 -9.78
N GLY A 288 -7.07 15.32 -9.02
CA GLY A 288 -6.63 13.94 -8.98
C GLY A 288 -6.62 13.35 -7.58
N GLU A 289 -6.12 12.12 -7.52
CA GLU A 289 -5.92 11.32 -6.32
C GLU A 289 -4.43 11.35 -5.94
N TYR A 290 -4.18 11.45 -4.64
CA TYR A 290 -2.83 11.35 -4.12
C TYR A 290 -2.41 9.88 -4.07
N VAL A 291 -1.31 9.52 -4.74
CA VAL A 291 -0.80 8.14 -4.73
C VAL A 291 0.28 7.96 -3.67
N SER A 292 1.34 8.76 -3.75
CA SER A 292 2.45 8.74 -2.80
C SER A 292 3.40 9.92 -3.03
N ALA A 293 4.30 10.17 -2.08
CA ALA A 293 5.36 11.14 -2.23
C ALA A 293 6.67 10.65 -1.63
N ARG A 294 7.77 11.06 -2.25
CA ARG A 294 9.14 10.75 -1.83
C ARG A 294 10.01 11.99 -1.95
N SER A 295 10.82 12.29 -0.93
CA SER A 295 11.74 13.43 -0.93
C SER A 295 13.17 12.95 -1.06
N ILE A 296 13.87 13.45 -2.08
CA ILE A 296 15.28 13.17 -2.32
C ILE A 296 16.00 14.51 -2.36
N ALA A 297 17.04 14.65 -1.53
CA ALA A 297 17.84 15.88 -1.42
C ALA A 297 17.00 17.16 -1.20
N GLY A 298 15.90 17.06 -0.43
CA GLY A 298 15.04 18.18 -0.07
C GLY A 298 13.98 18.55 -1.12
N VAL A 299 13.84 17.76 -2.20
CA VAL A 299 12.81 17.97 -3.22
C VAL A 299 11.84 16.79 -3.19
N ALA A 300 10.59 17.07 -2.83
CA ALA A 300 9.50 16.12 -2.87
C ALA A 300 9.08 15.84 -4.33
N ARG A 301 8.83 14.57 -4.63
CA ARG A 301 8.17 14.07 -5.83
C ARG A 301 6.80 13.60 -5.39
N VAL A 302 5.76 14.38 -5.69
CA VAL A 302 4.36 14.07 -5.37
C VAL A 302 3.74 13.42 -6.60
N ILE A 303 3.28 12.18 -6.45
CA ILE A 303 2.67 11.41 -7.53
C ILE A 303 1.16 11.58 -7.42
N ILE A 304 0.57 12.15 -8.46
CA ILE A 304 -0.86 12.44 -8.56
C ILE A 304 -1.42 11.67 -9.74
N ARG A 305 -2.54 10.99 -9.53
CA ARG A 305 -3.25 10.25 -10.55
C ARG A 305 -4.58 10.94 -10.85
N SER A 306 -4.85 11.27 -12.11
CA SER A 306 -6.14 11.80 -12.54
C SER A 306 -6.82 10.90 -13.56
N SER A 307 -8.15 10.85 -13.53
CA SER A 307 -8.96 10.14 -14.53
C SER A 307 -9.78 11.16 -15.32
N PRO A 308 -9.56 11.30 -16.64
CA PRO A 308 -10.28 12.30 -17.42
C PRO A 308 -11.76 11.98 -17.58
N GLN A 309 -12.20 10.74 -17.32
CA GLN A 309 -13.59 10.30 -17.51
C GLN A 309 -14.61 11.22 -16.83
N GLN A 310 -14.29 11.76 -15.66
CA GLN A 310 -15.19 12.65 -14.90
C GLN A 310 -15.40 14.01 -15.56
N ASN A 311 -14.51 14.41 -16.48
CA ASN A 311 -14.58 15.68 -17.20
C ASN A 311 -15.41 15.60 -18.48
N PHE A 312 -15.80 14.39 -18.91
CA PHE A 312 -16.59 14.19 -20.12
C PHE A 312 -18.09 14.19 -19.83
N PRO A 313 -18.90 14.81 -20.72
CA PRO A 313 -20.36 14.73 -20.64
C PRO A 313 -20.86 13.38 -21.20
N PHE A 314 -20.32 12.28 -20.67
CA PHE A 314 -20.74 10.94 -21.10
C PHE A 314 -22.18 10.68 -20.70
N VAL A 315 -22.89 10.02 -21.61
CA VAL A 315 -24.24 9.54 -21.40
C VAL A 315 -24.20 8.03 -21.24
N TYR A 316 -24.96 7.53 -20.28
CA TYR A 316 -25.00 6.11 -19.93
C TYR A 316 -26.34 5.50 -20.37
N PRO A 317 -26.34 4.30 -20.97
CA PRO A 317 -27.55 3.64 -21.41
C PRO A 317 -28.41 3.20 -20.21
N GLN A 318 -29.73 3.38 -20.33
CA GLN A 318 -30.69 2.91 -19.32
C GLN A 318 -31.16 1.46 -19.55
N ASN A 319 -30.79 0.88 -20.69
CA ASN A 319 -31.03 -0.51 -21.09
C ASN A 319 -30.19 -0.85 -22.33
N GLU A 320 -30.09 -2.13 -22.69
CA GLU A 320 -29.32 -2.65 -23.83
C GLU A 320 -29.65 -1.94 -25.16
N ASN A 321 -30.89 -1.50 -25.39
CA ASN A 321 -31.25 -0.79 -26.62
C ASN A 321 -30.69 0.63 -26.71
N GLY A 322 -30.18 1.17 -25.60
CA GLY A 322 -29.58 2.51 -25.50
C GLY A 322 -28.08 2.53 -25.76
N GLU A 323 -27.39 1.39 -25.80
CA GLU A 323 -25.92 1.32 -25.88
C GLU A 323 -25.37 1.91 -27.18
N ASP A 324 -26.00 1.65 -28.33
CA ASP A 324 -25.59 2.22 -29.62
C ASP A 324 -25.77 3.74 -29.67
N VAL A 325 -26.75 4.27 -28.95
CA VAL A 325 -27.00 5.72 -28.85
C VAL A 325 -25.96 6.35 -27.92
N ALA A 326 -25.74 5.74 -26.75
CA ALA A 326 -24.75 6.17 -25.78
C ALA A 326 -23.34 6.16 -26.36
N THR A 327 -22.95 5.08 -27.04
CA THR A 327 -21.64 4.95 -27.70
C THR A 327 -21.41 6.08 -28.71
N ARG A 328 -22.39 6.36 -29.58
CA ARG A 328 -22.26 7.45 -30.57
C ARG A 328 -22.14 8.83 -29.91
N ALA A 329 -22.96 9.09 -28.90
CA ALA A 329 -22.90 10.34 -28.15
C ALA A 329 -21.56 10.51 -27.41
N ASN A 330 -21.05 9.45 -26.78
CA ASN A 330 -19.75 9.47 -26.09
C ASN A 330 -18.60 9.65 -27.08
N GLN A 331 -18.66 9.02 -28.26
CA GLN A 331 -17.69 9.26 -29.34
C GLN A 331 -17.75 10.71 -29.86
N ASP A 332 -18.94 11.32 -29.94
CA ASP A 332 -19.07 12.74 -30.30
C ASP A 332 -18.51 13.66 -29.21
N ALA A 333 -18.70 13.33 -27.93
CA ALA A 333 -18.08 14.05 -26.81
C ALA A 333 -16.55 14.00 -26.91
N VAL A 334 -15.98 12.82 -27.17
CA VAL A 334 -14.54 12.65 -27.41
C VAL A 334 -14.06 13.49 -28.59
N ARG A 335 -14.72 13.43 -29.75
CA ARG A 335 -14.31 14.20 -30.93
C ARG A 335 -14.31 15.72 -30.70
N ASN A 336 -15.19 16.22 -29.84
CA ASN A 336 -15.34 17.64 -29.56
C ASN A 336 -14.56 18.12 -28.32
N SER A 337 -13.85 17.23 -27.62
CA SER A 337 -13.14 17.53 -26.36
C SER A 337 -11.99 18.53 -26.49
N GLU A 338 -11.72 19.31 -25.46
CA GLU A 338 -10.54 20.17 -25.34
C GLU A 338 -9.50 19.54 -24.39
N LEU A 339 -8.25 20.04 -24.38
CA LEU A 339 -7.21 19.51 -23.47
C LEU A 339 -7.59 19.60 -21.98
N THR A 340 -8.45 20.54 -21.61
CA THR A 340 -8.98 20.65 -20.24
C THR A 340 -9.86 19.48 -19.83
N ASP A 341 -10.39 18.72 -20.79
CA ASP A 341 -11.16 17.51 -20.49
C ASP A 341 -10.24 16.31 -20.21
N TRP A 342 -8.98 16.37 -20.68
CA TRP A 342 -8.02 15.27 -20.63
C TRP A 342 -6.98 15.38 -19.52
N LEU A 343 -6.51 16.60 -19.24
CA LEU A 343 -5.37 16.84 -18.35
C LEU A 343 -5.82 17.48 -17.05
N PRO A 344 -5.20 17.13 -15.91
CA PRO A 344 -5.61 17.63 -14.61
C PRO A 344 -5.46 19.15 -14.52
N GLY A 345 -6.48 19.80 -13.96
CA GLY A 345 -6.44 21.21 -13.60
C GLY A 345 -5.66 21.47 -12.30
N TYR A 346 -5.25 22.71 -12.09
CA TYR A 346 -4.74 23.18 -10.81
C TYR A 346 -5.17 24.60 -10.48
N VAL A 347 -5.09 24.94 -9.19
CA VAL A 347 -5.27 26.29 -8.65
C VAL A 347 -4.14 26.57 -7.65
N ALA A 348 -3.35 27.62 -7.89
CA ALA A 348 -2.34 28.11 -6.95
C ALA A 348 -2.95 29.14 -6.00
N ILE A 349 -2.60 29.04 -4.72
CA ILE A 349 -3.18 29.78 -3.61
C ILE A 349 -2.05 30.47 -2.84
N ASN A 350 -2.22 31.75 -2.50
CA ASN A 350 -1.25 32.49 -1.68
C ASN A 350 -1.46 32.29 -0.17
N ASP A 351 -0.61 32.93 0.64
CA ASP A 351 -0.68 33.01 2.10
C ASP A 351 -2.00 33.57 2.65
N GLU A 352 -2.75 34.30 1.84
CA GLU A 352 -4.06 34.88 2.19
C GLU A 352 -5.24 33.97 1.77
N MET A 353 -4.94 32.73 1.38
CA MET A 353 -5.91 31.74 0.86
C MET A 353 -6.69 32.24 -0.37
N GLN A 354 -6.07 33.09 -1.19
CA GLN A 354 -6.66 33.60 -2.42
C GLN A 354 -6.06 32.90 -3.64
N PRO A 355 -6.89 32.50 -4.63
CA PRO A 355 -6.42 32.01 -5.91
C PRO A 355 -5.56 33.06 -6.62
N THR A 356 -4.40 32.66 -7.11
CA THR A 356 -3.45 33.54 -7.82
C THR A 356 -3.28 33.15 -9.29
N GLU A 357 -3.32 31.85 -9.57
CA GLU A 357 -3.16 31.26 -10.89
C GLU A 357 -4.00 29.98 -10.98
N SER A 358 -4.54 29.67 -12.15
CA SER A 358 -5.18 28.39 -12.43
C SER A 358 -5.03 28.01 -13.90
N GLY A 359 -5.09 26.72 -14.20
CA GLY A 359 -4.95 26.21 -15.56
C GLY A 359 -4.80 24.70 -15.60
N ILE A 360 -4.35 24.18 -16.74
CA ILE A 360 -3.92 22.78 -16.86
C ILE A 360 -2.55 22.65 -16.21
N LEU A 361 -2.33 21.61 -15.41
CA LEU A 361 -1.09 21.41 -14.68
C LEU A 361 0.10 21.17 -15.61
N SER A 362 -0.08 20.35 -16.64
CA SER A 362 1.00 19.89 -17.50
C SER A 362 0.94 20.57 -18.86
N ASN A 363 2.05 21.20 -19.26
CA ASN A 363 2.19 21.67 -20.64
C ASN A 363 2.34 20.46 -21.56
N CYS A 364 1.95 20.59 -22.83
CA CYS A 364 1.91 19.46 -23.76
C CYS A 364 3.28 18.79 -23.97
N GLY A 365 4.38 19.55 -23.94
CA GLY A 365 5.75 19.02 -23.99
C GLY A 365 6.23 18.29 -22.74
N GLN A 366 5.43 18.26 -21.67
CA GLN A 366 5.68 17.52 -20.42
C GLN A 366 4.82 16.26 -20.32
N VAL A 367 3.89 16.08 -21.26
CA VAL A 367 3.05 14.89 -21.35
C VAL A 367 3.73 13.89 -22.27
N HIS A 368 3.79 12.65 -21.80
CA HIS A 368 4.36 11.53 -22.53
C HIS A 368 3.34 10.41 -22.65
N ALA A 369 3.47 9.61 -23.70
CA ALA A 369 2.74 8.35 -23.82
C ALA A 369 3.72 7.17 -23.91
N PRO A 370 3.42 6.04 -23.27
CA PRO A 370 4.10 4.79 -23.55
C PRO A 370 3.85 4.35 -25.00
N THR A 371 4.74 3.52 -25.55
CA THR A 371 4.59 2.95 -26.90
C THR A 371 3.39 2.02 -27.02
N GLU A 372 3.03 1.36 -25.92
CA GLU A 372 1.82 0.56 -25.79
C GLU A 372 0.78 1.36 -25.01
N PHE A 373 -0.48 1.33 -25.45
CA PHE A 373 -1.56 2.05 -24.79
C PHE A 373 -1.76 1.53 -23.36
N ALA A 374 -1.52 2.38 -22.36
CA ALA A 374 -1.62 2.02 -20.94
C ALA A 374 -2.90 2.54 -20.27
N GLY A 375 -3.82 3.18 -21.01
CA GLY A 375 -5.04 3.80 -20.48
C GLY A 375 -5.06 5.32 -20.63
N PHE A 376 -6.21 5.94 -20.34
CA PHE A 376 -6.39 7.39 -20.39
C PHE A 376 -6.14 8.10 -19.05
N GLY A 377 -5.91 7.34 -17.97
CA GLY A 377 -5.48 7.94 -16.71
C GLY A 377 -4.15 8.67 -16.88
N VAL A 378 -3.97 9.78 -16.17
CA VAL A 378 -2.74 10.57 -16.22
C VAL A 378 -2.07 10.49 -14.86
N VAL A 379 -0.84 9.97 -14.85
CA VAL A 379 0.05 10.08 -13.71
C VAL A 379 0.93 11.30 -13.91
N THR A 380 0.97 12.18 -12.91
CA THR A 380 1.84 13.35 -12.88
C THR A 380 2.81 13.26 -11.71
N VAL A 381 4.11 13.37 -12.00
CA VAL A 381 5.16 13.53 -11.00
C VAL A 381 5.44 15.02 -10.83
N LEU A 382 4.91 15.62 -9.77
CA LEU A 382 5.11 17.02 -9.44
C LEU A 382 6.32 17.18 -8.50
N SER A 383 7.26 18.03 -8.88
CA SER A 383 8.53 18.22 -8.17
C SER A 383 8.53 19.52 -7.38
N ILE A 384 8.62 19.42 -6.04
CA ILE A 384 8.43 20.55 -5.13
C ILE A 384 9.57 20.58 -4.10
N PRO A 385 10.42 21.63 -4.06
CA PRO A 385 11.36 21.82 -2.96
C PRO A 385 10.61 22.00 -1.64
N VAL A 386 10.95 21.23 -0.61
CA VAL A 386 10.27 21.28 0.69
C VAL A 386 10.44 22.67 1.35
N ASP A 387 11.63 23.27 1.19
CA ASP A 387 12.01 24.58 1.73
C ASP A 387 11.97 25.71 0.68
N GLY A 388 11.32 25.48 -0.47
CA GLY A 388 11.31 26.42 -1.60
C GLY A 388 9.93 26.57 -2.24
N GLY A 389 9.82 27.56 -3.14
CA GLY A 389 8.57 27.95 -3.81
C GLY A 389 7.90 26.80 -4.58
N ILE A 390 6.56 26.73 -4.54
CA ILE A 390 5.81 25.73 -5.33
C ILE A 390 5.75 26.23 -6.78
N ASN A 391 6.30 25.45 -7.71
CA ASN A 391 6.21 25.75 -9.14
C ASN A 391 5.38 24.68 -9.85
N PRO A 392 4.13 24.97 -10.24
CA PRO A 392 3.27 23.99 -10.90
C PRO A 392 3.89 23.44 -12.19
N ASN A 393 4.75 24.22 -12.87
CA ASN A 393 5.39 23.81 -14.12
C ASN A 393 6.56 22.82 -13.94
N GLN A 394 6.98 22.51 -12.70
CA GLN A 394 8.00 21.48 -12.46
C GLN A 394 7.35 20.10 -12.36
N ASN A 395 6.74 19.66 -13.45
CA ASN A 395 6.08 18.37 -13.53
C ASN A 395 6.45 17.58 -14.79
N THR A 396 6.20 16.29 -14.75
CA THR A 396 6.25 15.39 -15.92
C THR A 396 5.10 14.40 -15.79
N SER A 397 4.35 14.21 -16.88
CA SER A 397 3.14 13.40 -16.88
C SER A 397 3.22 12.29 -17.91
N VAL A 398 2.59 11.16 -17.59
CA VAL A 398 2.46 10.01 -18.49
C VAL A 398 1.00 9.62 -18.60
N LEU A 399 0.55 9.28 -19.81
CA LEU A 399 -0.75 8.67 -20.07
C LEU A 399 -0.74 7.20 -19.63
N ALA A 400 -0.82 7.00 -18.32
CA ALA A 400 -0.99 5.72 -17.66
C ALA A 400 -1.69 5.94 -16.30
N PRO A 401 -2.61 5.06 -15.87
CA PRO A 401 -3.31 5.21 -14.61
C PRO A 401 -2.45 4.93 -13.37
N GLY A 402 -1.33 4.18 -13.44
CA GLY A 402 -0.30 3.95 -12.39
C GLY A 402 -0.71 4.03 -10.91
N SER A 403 -0.57 2.91 -10.18
CA SER A 403 -1.02 2.79 -8.78
C SER A 403 0.09 2.54 -7.75
N THR A 404 1.23 1.95 -8.15
CA THR A 404 2.32 1.62 -7.20
C THR A 404 3.54 2.50 -7.48
N VAL A 405 4.08 3.12 -6.44
CA VAL A 405 5.24 4.02 -6.53
C VAL A 405 6.42 3.44 -5.77
N TYR A 406 7.58 3.43 -6.43
CA TYR A 406 8.88 3.16 -5.81
C TYR A 406 9.81 4.31 -6.14
N ALA A 407 10.67 4.70 -5.20
CA ALA A 407 11.73 5.67 -5.49
C ALA A 407 13.06 5.21 -4.89
N SER A 408 14.11 5.33 -5.69
CA SER A 408 15.49 5.27 -5.25
C SER A 408 16.04 6.71 -5.11
N THR A 409 17.32 6.83 -4.80
CA THR A 409 18.01 8.13 -4.84
C THR A 409 18.23 8.67 -6.27
N GLU A 410 18.04 7.84 -7.30
CA GLU A 410 18.30 8.18 -8.70
C GLU A 410 17.03 8.26 -9.55
N SER A 411 15.94 7.59 -9.17
CA SER A 411 14.73 7.47 -9.99
C SER A 411 13.46 7.29 -9.18
N VAL A 412 12.34 7.72 -9.77
CA VAL A 412 10.98 7.33 -9.37
C VAL A 412 10.43 6.36 -10.42
N PHE A 413 9.82 5.27 -9.97
CA PHE A 413 9.14 4.29 -10.79
C PHE A 413 7.66 4.28 -10.44
N VAL A 414 6.80 4.31 -11.46
CA VAL A 414 5.36 4.17 -11.30
C VAL A 414 4.90 2.95 -12.08
N ALA A 415 4.21 2.04 -11.42
CA ALA A 415 3.74 0.81 -12.01
C ALA A 415 2.21 0.79 -12.15
N THR A 416 1.76 0.24 -13.27
CA THR A 416 0.35 0.12 -13.65
C THR A 416 0.05 -1.36 -13.91
N GLN A 417 -0.84 -1.95 -13.11
CA GLN A 417 -1.40 -3.26 -13.43
C GLN A 417 -2.38 -3.11 -14.59
N THR A 418 -2.10 -3.80 -15.68
CA THR A 418 -2.92 -3.75 -16.90
C THR A 418 -3.99 -4.84 -16.81
N TRP A 419 -5.21 -4.44 -16.49
CA TRP A 419 -6.36 -5.36 -16.46
C TRP A 419 -6.81 -5.68 -17.89
N VAL A 420 -7.04 -6.96 -18.16
CA VAL A 420 -7.67 -7.41 -19.40
C VAL A 420 -9.17 -7.44 -19.16
N ASP A 421 -9.94 -6.74 -20.01
CA ASP A 421 -11.39 -6.64 -19.88
C ASP A 421 -12.07 -8.03 -20.01
N PRO A 422 -12.80 -8.50 -18.98
CA PRO A 422 -13.52 -9.78 -19.04
C PRO A 422 -14.57 -9.85 -20.15
N ILE A 423 -15.10 -8.71 -20.61
CA ILE A 423 -16.10 -8.64 -21.70
C ILE A 423 -15.54 -9.15 -23.04
N LEU A 424 -14.21 -9.22 -23.20
CA LEU A 424 -13.60 -9.80 -24.39
C LEU A 424 -13.80 -11.32 -24.50
N PHE A 425 -14.35 -11.97 -23.47
CA PHE A 425 -14.41 -13.43 -23.37
C PHE A 425 -15.78 -13.91 -22.86
N GLU A 426 -16.78 -13.93 -23.74
CA GLU A 426 -18.05 -14.63 -23.51
C GLU A 426 -17.82 -16.16 -23.43
N ASP A 427 -18.14 -16.75 -22.28
CA ASP A 427 -18.61 -18.15 -22.06
C ASP A 427 -17.64 -19.36 -22.07
N ASP A 428 -16.30 -19.24 -21.98
CA ASP A 428 -15.41 -20.43 -21.83
C ASP A 428 -14.43 -20.33 -20.63
N ASN A 429 -14.38 -21.36 -19.78
CA ASN A 429 -13.47 -21.43 -18.62
C ASN A 429 -11.98 -21.43 -19.02
N ASP A 430 -11.66 -21.89 -20.24
CA ASP A 430 -10.32 -21.84 -20.82
C ASP A 430 -9.86 -20.38 -21.07
N SER A 431 -10.78 -19.41 -21.14
CA SER A 431 -10.45 -17.99 -21.35
C SER A 431 -9.94 -17.28 -20.10
N TRP A 432 -10.32 -17.72 -18.89
CA TRP A 432 -9.87 -17.09 -17.65
C TRP A 432 -8.38 -17.35 -17.39
N GLU A 433 -7.91 -18.59 -17.59
CA GLU A 433 -6.48 -18.92 -17.46
C GLU A 433 -5.63 -18.13 -18.48
N GLU A 434 -6.13 -17.92 -19.70
CA GLU A 434 -5.49 -17.04 -20.70
C GLU A 434 -5.49 -15.56 -20.26
N VAL A 435 -6.55 -15.08 -19.60
CA VAL A 435 -6.65 -13.72 -19.04
C VAL A 435 -5.66 -13.50 -17.90
N TRP A 436 -5.57 -14.42 -16.94
CA TRP A 436 -4.64 -14.34 -15.81
C TRP A 436 -3.18 -14.40 -16.28
N ASN A 437 -2.88 -15.26 -17.26
CA ASN A 437 -1.54 -15.34 -17.87
C ASN A 437 -1.21 -14.14 -18.78
N ALA A 438 -2.22 -13.44 -19.28
CA ALA A 438 -2.04 -12.22 -20.07
C ALA A 438 -1.82 -10.97 -19.21
N ARG A 439 -1.95 -11.06 -17.88
CA ARG A 439 -1.71 -9.92 -16.98
C ARG A 439 -0.26 -9.48 -17.03
N GLN A 440 -0.10 -8.17 -17.15
CA GLN A 440 1.20 -7.53 -17.14
C GLN A 440 1.15 -6.29 -16.27
N THR A 441 2.27 -6.01 -15.64
CA THR A 441 2.51 -4.75 -14.97
C THR A 441 3.40 -3.87 -15.85
N SER A 442 2.86 -2.76 -16.33
CA SER A 442 3.62 -1.71 -17.00
C SER A 442 4.40 -0.90 -15.96
N ILE A 443 5.64 -0.54 -16.27
CA ILE A 443 6.55 0.19 -15.37
C ILE A 443 7.08 1.41 -16.11
N HIS A 444 6.95 2.58 -15.47
CA HIS A 444 7.33 3.89 -15.99
C HIS A 444 8.45 4.48 -15.14
N ARG A 445 9.60 4.79 -15.75
CA ARG A 445 10.77 5.34 -15.05
C ARG A 445 10.89 6.85 -15.26
N PHE A 446 11.04 7.56 -14.16
CA PHE A 446 11.35 8.97 -14.08
C PHE A 446 12.72 9.17 -13.43
N ALA A 447 13.75 9.45 -14.22
CA ALA A 447 15.09 9.74 -13.72
C ALA A 447 15.11 11.07 -12.97
N ILE A 448 15.61 11.07 -11.74
CA ILE A 448 15.79 12.28 -10.94
C ILE A 448 16.96 13.08 -11.53
N SER A 449 16.70 14.33 -11.91
CA SER A 449 17.70 15.21 -12.52
C SER A 449 17.54 16.64 -12.02
N GLY A 450 18.42 17.05 -11.10
CA GLY A 450 18.30 18.32 -10.40
C GLY A 450 16.97 18.40 -9.65
N ASP A 451 16.24 19.48 -9.84
CA ASP A 451 14.97 19.70 -9.13
C ASP A 451 13.77 18.98 -9.78
N GLY A 452 13.93 18.32 -10.94
CA GLY A 452 12.85 17.62 -11.65
C GLY A 452 12.99 16.10 -11.70
N ALA A 453 12.04 15.44 -12.37
CA ALA A 453 12.06 14.01 -12.68
C ALA A 453 11.69 13.81 -14.16
N ALA A 454 12.66 13.41 -14.99
CA ALA A 454 12.46 13.25 -16.43
C ALA A 454 12.00 11.83 -16.75
N TYR A 455 10.94 11.67 -17.55
CA TYR A 455 10.51 10.35 -18.02
C TYR A 455 11.52 9.80 -19.03
N THR A 456 12.21 8.71 -18.69
CA THR A 456 13.33 8.19 -19.52
C THR A 456 13.09 6.81 -20.11
N ALA A 457 12.23 5.99 -19.51
CA ALA A 457 11.98 4.66 -20.02
C ALA A 457 10.63 4.08 -19.59
N SER A 458 10.15 3.10 -20.35
CA SER A 458 9.05 2.23 -19.93
C SER A 458 9.21 0.81 -20.42
N GLY A 459 8.55 -0.12 -19.75
CA GLY A 459 8.48 -1.52 -20.15
C GLY A 459 7.36 -2.22 -19.42
N ALA A 460 7.17 -3.50 -19.70
CA ALA A 460 6.18 -4.33 -19.02
C ALA A 460 6.82 -5.63 -18.54
N VAL A 461 6.30 -6.15 -17.43
CA VAL A 461 6.64 -7.46 -16.88
C VAL A 461 5.37 -8.29 -16.72
N ALA A 462 5.46 -9.61 -16.92
CA ALA A 462 4.31 -10.47 -16.70
C ALA A 462 4.02 -10.64 -15.19
N GLY A 463 2.73 -10.71 -14.87
CA GLY A 463 2.23 -10.83 -13.50
C GLY A 463 1.96 -9.50 -12.80
N ASP A 464 1.44 -9.63 -11.59
CA ASP A 464 1.04 -8.54 -10.72
C ASP A 464 2.11 -8.26 -9.66
N ILE A 465 2.21 -6.99 -9.28
CA ILE A 465 3.11 -6.53 -8.21
C ILE A 465 2.28 -6.28 -6.95
N ARG A 466 2.78 -6.72 -5.79
CA ARG A 466 2.10 -6.56 -4.50
C ARG A 466 2.09 -5.11 -4.01
N ASP A 467 3.29 -4.55 -3.81
CA ASP A 467 3.46 -3.23 -3.20
C ASP A 467 4.83 -2.62 -3.58
N GLN A 468 5.14 -1.47 -3.00
CA GLN A 468 6.40 -0.76 -3.24
C GLN A 468 7.65 -1.61 -2.93
N PHE A 469 7.62 -2.50 -1.92
CA PHE A 469 8.77 -3.30 -1.50
C PHE A 469 9.12 -4.41 -2.50
N SER A 470 8.20 -4.73 -3.42
CA SER A 470 8.50 -5.58 -4.57
C SER A 470 9.48 -4.94 -5.56
N PHE A 471 9.86 -3.68 -5.40
CA PHE A 471 10.85 -2.99 -6.23
C PHE A 471 12.19 -2.77 -5.52
N SER A 472 13.27 -2.77 -6.30
CA SER A 472 14.54 -2.17 -5.89
C SER A 472 15.40 -1.79 -7.11
N GLU A 473 15.97 -0.58 -7.11
CA GLU A 473 17.00 -0.17 -8.07
C GLU A 473 18.39 -0.35 -7.46
N TYR A 474 19.24 -1.11 -8.15
CA TYR A 474 20.59 -1.39 -7.67
C TYR A 474 21.57 -1.59 -8.82
N ASN A 475 22.70 -0.89 -8.77
CA ASN A 475 23.74 -0.91 -9.81
C ASN A 475 23.18 -0.70 -11.24
N GLY A 476 22.23 0.22 -11.40
CA GLY A 476 21.60 0.56 -12.69
C GLY A 476 20.61 -0.48 -13.24
N HIS A 477 20.16 -1.42 -12.40
CA HIS A 477 19.14 -2.42 -12.74
C HIS A 477 17.94 -2.25 -11.82
N LEU A 478 16.74 -2.32 -12.40
CA LEU A 478 15.50 -2.43 -11.64
C LEU A 478 15.23 -3.90 -11.36
N ARG A 479 14.94 -4.26 -10.12
CA ARG A 479 14.58 -5.61 -9.67
C ARG A 479 13.15 -5.57 -9.19
N VAL A 480 12.35 -6.53 -9.65
CA VAL A 480 10.90 -6.54 -9.42
C VAL A 480 10.46 -7.95 -9.03
N ILE A 481 9.66 -8.07 -7.97
CA ILE A 481 8.92 -9.29 -7.65
C ILE A 481 7.52 -9.20 -8.25
N THR A 482 7.17 -10.20 -9.06
CA THR A 482 5.85 -10.33 -9.70
C THR A 482 5.27 -11.71 -9.43
N THR A 483 3.95 -11.80 -9.28
CA THR A 483 3.23 -13.08 -9.22
C THR A 483 2.36 -13.23 -10.47
N THR A 484 2.51 -14.34 -11.19
CA THR A 484 1.65 -14.71 -12.32
C THR A 484 0.61 -15.74 -11.88
N GLY A 485 -0.47 -15.92 -12.65
CA GLY A 485 -1.53 -16.87 -12.32
C GLY A 485 -2.52 -16.31 -11.29
N GLU A 486 -3.47 -17.14 -10.87
CA GLU A 486 -4.49 -16.76 -9.90
C GLU A 486 -4.03 -17.10 -8.48
N SER A 487 -4.01 -16.13 -7.56
CA SER A 487 -3.35 -16.23 -6.24
C SER A 487 -3.87 -17.35 -5.31
N TRP A 488 -4.97 -18.01 -5.66
CA TRP A 488 -5.60 -19.11 -4.91
C TRP A 488 -5.61 -20.45 -5.67
N ASP A 489 -5.08 -20.50 -6.88
CA ASP A 489 -4.95 -21.70 -7.71
C ASP A 489 -3.49 -22.20 -7.78
N GLU A 490 -3.29 -23.48 -8.07
CA GLU A 490 -1.96 -24.11 -8.23
C GLU A 490 -1.14 -23.50 -9.38
N SER A 491 -1.77 -22.71 -10.25
CA SER A 491 -1.13 -21.96 -11.34
C SER A 491 -0.38 -20.69 -10.90
N SER A 492 -0.55 -20.21 -9.66
CA SER A 492 0.19 -19.05 -9.15
C SER A 492 1.67 -19.34 -9.03
N GLU A 493 2.54 -18.47 -9.55
CA GLU A 493 4.00 -18.58 -9.40
C GLU A 493 4.62 -17.19 -9.23
N THR A 494 5.58 -17.07 -8.30
CA THR A 494 6.30 -15.82 -8.03
C THR A 494 7.67 -15.81 -8.73
N PHE A 495 8.01 -14.66 -9.32
CA PHE A 495 9.26 -14.43 -10.05
C PHE A 495 9.97 -13.19 -9.52
N VAL A 496 11.30 -13.27 -9.45
CA VAL A 496 12.16 -12.09 -9.53
C VAL A 496 12.50 -11.81 -10.99
N ARG A 497 12.32 -10.57 -11.41
CA ARG A 497 12.65 -10.08 -12.75
C ARG A 497 13.63 -8.91 -12.62
N VAL A 498 14.65 -8.90 -13.47
CA VAL A 498 15.67 -7.86 -13.49
C VAL A 498 15.60 -7.14 -14.83
N LEU A 499 15.41 -5.83 -14.80
CA LEU A 499 15.29 -4.98 -15.97
C LEU A 499 16.47 -4.01 -16.06
N ARG A 500 16.87 -3.72 -17.29
CA ARG A 500 17.87 -2.70 -17.60
C ARG A 500 17.28 -1.69 -18.57
N GLU A 501 17.55 -0.42 -18.29
CA GLU A 501 17.21 0.68 -19.20
C GLU A 501 18.10 0.65 -20.46
N GLY A 502 17.50 0.81 -21.63
CA GLY A 502 18.20 1.03 -22.88
C GLY A 502 17.28 1.56 -23.97
N ASP A 503 17.71 2.61 -24.68
CA ASP A 503 16.98 3.20 -25.81
C ASP A 503 15.53 3.62 -25.51
N GLY A 504 15.25 4.10 -24.29
CA GLY A 504 13.90 4.49 -23.87
C GLY A 504 13.01 3.33 -23.38
N GLU A 505 13.56 2.12 -23.25
CA GLU A 505 12.83 0.93 -22.81
C GLU A 505 13.45 0.32 -21.54
N LEU A 506 12.60 -0.22 -20.67
CA LEU A 506 12.99 -1.14 -19.59
C LEU A 506 12.89 -2.57 -20.13
N ARG A 507 14.04 -3.20 -20.38
CA ARG A 507 14.10 -4.55 -20.94
C ARG A 507 14.48 -5.56 -19.88
N GLU A 508 13.73 -6.66 -19.76
CA GLU A 508 14.10 -7.79 -18.91
C GLU A 508 15.44 -8.38 -19.39
N VAL A 509 16.42 -8.49 -18.48
CA VAL A 509 17.75 -9.04 -18.74
C VAL A 509 18.01 -10.35 -17.98
N GLY A 510 17.21 -10.65 -16.96
CA GLY A 510 17.29 -11.87 -16.18
C GLY A 510 16.01 -12.09 -15.37
N SER A 511 15.70 -13.36 -15.10
CA SER A 511 14.57 -13.74 -14.25
C SER A 511 14.81 -15.09 -13.58
N ALA A 512 14.19 -15.27 -12.41
CA ALA A 512 14.14 -16.54 -11.69
C ALA A 512 12.76 -16.71 -11.04
N GLY A 513 12.18 -17.89 -11.19
CA GLY A 513 10.87 -18.27 -10.64
C GLY A 513 10.98 -19.45 -9.67
N ASP A 514 9.96 -20.31 -9.69
CA ASP A 514 9.77 -21.47 -8.82
C ASP A 514 9.68 -21.10 -7.33
N MET A 515 9.02 -19.97 -7.04
CA MET A 515 8.72 -19.51 -5.69
C MET A 515 7.22 -19.45 -5.45
N GLY A 516 6.79 -19.98 -4.31
CA GLY A 516 5.42 -19.81 -3.80
C GLY A 516 4.35 -20.32 -4.75
N ASN A 517 4.52 -21.53 -5.28
CA ASN A 517 3.55 -22.15 -6.20
C ASN A 517 2.17 -22.29 -5.51
N GLY A 518 1.15 -21.60 -6.03
CA GLY A 518 -0.18 -21.54 -5.42
C GLY A 518 -0.29 -20.66 -4.18
N GLU A 519 0.66 -19.75 -3.97
CA GLU A 519 0.73 -18.87 -2.80
C GLU A 519 0.75 -17.39 -3.22
N ALA A 520 0.40 -16.52 -2.28
CA ALA A 520 0.49 -15.07 -2.47
C ALA A 520 1.73 -14.51 -1.77
N VAL A 521 2.43 -13.57 -2.40
CA VAL A 521 3.52 -12.81 -1.77
C VAL A 521 2.96 -12.02 -0.59
N GLN A 522 3.64 -12.09 0.56
CA GLN A 522 3.32 -11.37 1.79
C GLN A 522 4.31 -10.24 2.07
N SER A 523 5.59 -10.46 1.80
CA SER A 523 6.59 -9.41 1.93
C SER A 523 7.80 -9.67 1.03
N VAL A 524 8.50 -8.57 0.71
CA VAL A 524 9.72 -8.57 -0.10
C VAL A 524 10.71 -7.62 0.54
N ARG A 525 12.00 -7.96 0.49
CA ARG A 525 13.06 -7.02 0.84
C ARG A 525 14.32 -7.28 0.04
N PHE A 526 14.92 -6.22 -0.48
CA PHE A 526 16.21 -6.29 -1.16
C PHE A 526 17.32 -5.68 -0.28
N VAL A 527 18.49 -6.32 -0.24
CA VAL A 527 19.67 -5.86 0.49
C VAL A 527 20.91 -6.13 -0.34
N GLY A 528 21.43 -5.09 -1.00
CA GLY A 528 22.60 -5.23 -1.87
C GLY A 528 22.38 -6.30 -2.94
N ASP A 529 23.24 -7.32 -2.98
CA ASP A 529 23.18 -8.42 -3.95
C ASP A 529 22.19 -9.53 -3.56
N VAL A 530 21.43 -9.40 -2.46
CA VAL A 530 20.50 -10.43 -1.95
C VAL A 530 19.06 -9.91 -1.96
N GLY A 531 18.11 -10.78 -2.26
CA GLY A 531 16.67 -10.54 -2.10
C GLY A 531 16.02 -11.54 -1.15
N TYR A 532 14.96 -11.13 -0.48
CA TYR A 532 14.16 -11.96 0.41
C TYR A 532 12.70 -11.86 -0.02
N VAL A 533 12.03 -13.00 -0.15
CA VAL A 533 10.63 -13.07 -0.58
C VAL A 533 9.90 -14.03 0.34
N VAL A 534 8.71 -13.64 0.76
CA VAL A 534 7.88 -14.36 1.70
C VAL A 534 6.55 -14.62 1.02
N THR A 535 6.09 -15.87 0.98
CA THR A 535 4.83 -16.26 0.33
C THR A 535 3.97 -17.05 1.30
N PHE A 536 2.65 -17.03 1.16
CA PHE A 536 1.80 -17.74 2.12
C PHE A 536 0.54 -18.31 1.50
N ARG A 537 0.24 -19.56 1.89
CA ARG A 537 -1.08 -20.20 1.75
C ARG A 537 -1.51 -20.87 3.05
N GLN A 538 -0.62 -21.66 3.66
CA GLN A 538 -0.82 -22.33 4.97
C GLN A 538 0.46 -22.32 5.81
N VAL A 539 1.60 -22.56 5.18
CA VAL A 539 2.94 -22.43 5.78
C VAL A 539 3.76 -21.56 4.83
N ASP A 540 4.56 -20.66 5.37
CA ASP A 540 5.31 -19.66 4.60
C ASP A 540 6.72 -20.17 4.28
N PRO A 541 7.09 -20.30 3.00
CA PRO A 541 8.49 -20.33 2.62
C PRO A 541 9.10 -18.92 2.57
N PHE A 542 10.02 -18.64 3.48
CA PHE A 542 10.98 -17.55 3.38
C PHE A 542 12.07 -17.93 2.36
N TYR A 543 12.03 -17.31 1.18
CA TYR A 543 13.01 -17.49 0.11
C TYR A 543 14.14 -16.47 0.18
N THR A 544 15.33 -16.91 -0.19
CA THR A 544 16.53 -16.08 -0.36
C THR A 544 17.00 -16.14 -1.82
N LEU A 545 17.36 -14.97 -2.35
CA LEU A 545 17.73 -14.77 -3.75
C LEU A 545 19.16 -14.28 -3.86
N ASP A 546 19.95 -14.89 -4.74
CA ASP A 546 21.22 -14.35 -5.20
C ASP A 546 20.99 -13.51 -6.46
N LEU A 547 21.24 -12.22 -6.34
CA LEU A 547 21.05 -11.20 -7.37
C LEU A 547 22.38 -10.52 -7.75
N SER A 548 23.52 -11.15 -7.41
CA SER A 548 24.85 -10.62 -7.72
C SER A 548 25.17 -10.59 -9.23
N ASP A 549 24.57 -11.50 -10.00
CA ASP A 549 24.58 -11.48 -11.47
C ASP A 549 23.17 -11.13 -11.99
N PRO A 550 22.94 -9.89 -12.48
CA PRO A 550 21.62 -9.43 -12.91
C PRO A 550 21.09 -10.19 -14.14
N GLU A 551 21.95 -10.81 -14.94
CA GLU A 551 21.53 -11.60 -16.10
C GLU A 551 21.21 -13.06 -15.72
N ASN A 552 21.60 -13.51 -14.52
CA ASN A 552 21.38 -14.86 -14.02
C ASN A 552 20.98 -14.85 -12.52
N PRO A 553 19.85 -14.21 -12.14
CA PRO A 553 19.35 -14.27 -10.76
C PRO A 553 19.00 -15.72 -10.38
N ARG A 554 19.09 -16.07 -9.09
CA ARG A 554 18.84 -17.43 -8.62
C ARG A 554 18.13 -17.44 -7.28
N VAL A 555 17.14 -18.31 -7.13
CA VAL A 555 16.65 -18.75 -5.82
C VAL A 555 17.71 -19.69 -5.22
N VAL A 556 18.23 -19.36 -4.04
CA VAL A 556 19.37 -20.09 -3.44
C VAL A 556 19.03 -20.78 -2.13
N GLY A 557 18.00 -20.34 -1.41
CA GLY A 557 17.53 -20.96 -0.19
C GLY A 557 16.01 -20.80 0.00
N GLU A 558 15.46 -21.67 0.83
CA GLU A 558 14.04 -21.73 1.17
C GLU A 558 13.95 -22.23 2.62
N LEU A 559 13.20 -21.51 3.46
CA LEU A 559 12.94 -21.87 4.84
C LEU A 559 11.44 -21.85 5.11
N LYS A 560 10.86 -23.03 5.38
CA LYS A 560 9.43 -23.15 5.72
C LYS A 560 9.19 -22.92 7.20
N ILE A 561 8.31 -21.99 7.53
CA ILE A 561 7.91 -21.65 8.90
C ILE A 561 6.37 -21.52 9.00
N PRO A 562 5.76 -21.91 10.13
CA PRO A 562 4.35 -21.61 10.41
C PRO A 562 4.11 -20.10 10.54
N GLY A 563 2.92 -19.63 10.16
CA GLY A 563 2.63 -18.19 10.06
C GLY A 563 3.38 -17.53 8.90
N PHE A 564 3.45 -16.20 8.85
CA PHE A 564 4.19 -15.48 7.81
C PHE A 564 4.69 -14.09 8.22
N SER A 565 5.76 -13.62 7.58
CA SER A 565 6.24 -12.23 7.75
C SER A 565 5.58 -11.29 6.74
N SER A 566 4.85 -10.28 7.21
CA SER A 566 4.24 -9.24 6.37
C SER A 566 5.14 -8.02 6.17
N TYR A 567 6.21 -7.90 6.96
CA TYR A 567 7.24 -6.88 6.81
C TYR A 567 8.62 -7.46 7.15
N LEU A 568 9.65 -7.07 6.38
CA LEU A 568 11.02 -7.49 6.56
C LEU A 568 11.94 -6.27 6.77
N HIS A 569 12.69 -6.26 7.87
CA HIS A 569 13.61 -5.19 8.22
C HIS A 569 15.05 -5.71 8.35
N PRO A 570 15.99 -5.30 7.48
CA PRO A 570 17.40 -5.67 7.61
C PRO A 570 18.03 -5.04 8.86
N ILE A 571 18.67 -5.84 9.73
CA ILE A 571 19.33 -5.37 10.97
C ILE A 571 20.86 -5.51 10.93
N GLY A 572 21.42 -5.73 9.74
CA GLY A 572 22.85 -5.90 9.52
C GLY A 572 23.40 -7.26 9.96
N ASN A 573 24.70 -7.47 9.72
CA ASN A 573 25.42 -8.72 10.02
C ASN A 573 24.80 -9.98 9.40
N GLY A 574 24.18 -9.86 8.22
CA GLY A 574 23.50 -10.98 7.55
C GLY A 574 22.23 -11.43 8.28
N ARG A 575 21.46 -10.49 8.85
CA ARG A 575 20.22 -10.79 9.55
C ARG A 575 19.07 -9.88 9.14
N VAL A 576 17.86 -10.42 9.21
CA VAL A 576 16.61 -9.74 8.87
C VAL A 576 15.60 -10.03 9.98
N LEU A 577 14.91 -8.99 10.46
CA LEU A 577 13.72 -9.15 11.28
C LEU A 577 12.51 -9.34 10.38
N GLY A 578 11.71 -10.37 10.64
CA GLY A 578 10.37 -10.50 10.11
C GLY A 578 9.36 -10.08 11.16
N VAL A 579 8.40 -9.25 10.78
CA VAL A 579 7.23 -8.89 11.59
C VAL A 579 5.99 -9.32 10.82
N GLY A 580 5.07 -10.01 11.47
CA GLY A 580 3.84 -10.49 10.83
C GLY A 580 3.01 -11.34 11.76
N SER A 581 2.46 -12.43 11.21
CA SER A 581 1.49 -13.28 11.89
C SER A 581 2.11 -14.62 12.27
N ASP A 582 1.80 -15.10 13.47
CA ASP A 582 2.05 -16.47 13.90
C ASP A 582 0.95 -17.40 13.36
N GLY A 583 1.26 -18.68 13.23
CA GLY A 583 0.28 -19.64 12.76
C GLY A 583 0.67 -21.08 13.02
N THR A 584 -0.25 -21.96 12.66
CA THR A 584 -0.13 -23.41 12.74
C THR A 584 0.30 -24.00 11.40
N ASP A 585 0.71 -25.28 11.40
CA ASP A 585 1.09 -25.99 10.17
C ASP A 585 -0.08 -26.13 9.16
N ASP A 586 -1.34 -26.01 9.61
CA ASP A 586 -2.54 -26.03 8.78
C ASP A 586 -2.97 -24.63 8.29
N GLY A 587 -2.23 -23.58 8.64
CA GLY A 587 -2.47 -22.21 8.16
C GLY A 587 -3.43 -21.39 8.98
N ARG A 588 -3.89 -21.90 10.13
CA ARG A 588 -4.66 -21.08 11.08
C ARG A 588 -3.72 -20.06 11.72
N ILE A 589 -4.05 -18.78 11.57
CA ILE A 589 -3.38 -17.67 12.24
C ILE A 589 -3.72 -17.69 13.73
N THR A 590 -2.71 -17.57 14.57
CA THR A 590 -2.82 -17.70 16.04
C THR A 590 -2.39 -16.45 16.80
N GLY A 591 -1.84 -15.45 16.11
CA GLY A 591 -1.42 -14.19 16.74
C GLY A 591 -0.38 -13.44 15.92
N SER A 592 0.37 -12.57 16.57
CA SER A 592 1.48 -11.82 15.97
C SER A 592 2.82 -12.49 16.25
N LYS A 593 3.76 -12.35 15.31
CA LYS A 593 5.10 -12.93 15.39
C LYS A 593 6.17 -11.93 14.99
N VAL A 594 7.29 -11.97 15.71
CA VAL A 594 8.55 -11.34 15.31
C VAL A 594 9.65 -12.40 15.29
N SER A 595 10.32 -12.55 14.14
CA SER A 595 11.36 -13.55 13.92
C SER A 595 12.69 -12.91 13.55
N ILE A 596 13.81 -13.48 13.99
CA ILE A 596 15.15 -13.17 13.45
C ILE A 596 15.53 -14.27 12.46
N PHE A 597 15.77 -13.89 11.22
CA PHE A 597 16.36 -14.75 10.20
C PHE A 597 17.85 -14.49 10.10
N ASP A 598 18.67 -15.53 10.32
CA ASP A 598 20.08 -15.54 9.94
C ASP A 598 20.20 -15.95 8.48
N VAL A 599 20.71 -15.01 7.68
CA VAL A 599 20.90 -15.10 6.23
C VAL A 599 22.36 -14.81 5.87
N SER A 600 23.28 -15.03 6.81
CA SER A 600 24.73 -14.90 6.58
C SER A 600 25.25 -15.87 5.52
N ASP A 601 24.61 -17.04 5.39
CA ASP A 601 24.65 -17.90 4.21
C ASP A 601 23.25 -17.91 3.55
N PRO A 602 23.03 -17.16 2.45
CA PRO A 602 21.74 -17.14 1.78
C PRO A 602 21.29 -18.52 1.29
N ALA A 603 22.17 -19.51 1.12
CA ALA A 603 21.77 -20.84 0.69
C ALA A 603 21.24 -21.73 1.84
N ASP A 604 21.37 -21.27 3.09
CA ASP A 604 20.92 -21.97 4.29
C ASP A 604 20.31 -20.96 5.30
N PRO A 605 19.18 -20.30 4.97
CA PRO A 605 18.51 -19.37 5.87
C PRO A 605 17.96 -20.09 7.10
N GLN A 606 18.10 -19.50 8.28
CA GLN A 606 17.66 -20.09 9.56
C GLN A 606 16.86 -19.10 10.40
N GLU A 607 15.72 -19.52 10.95
CA GLU A 607 15.00 -18.78 11.99
C GLU A 607 15.68 -19.05 13.34
N VAL A 608 16.40 -18.04 13.86
CA VAL A 608 17.26 -18.21 15.05
C VAL A 608 16.62 -17.76 16.36
N ALA A 609 15.56 -16.96 16.28
CA ALA A 609 14.76 -16.54 17.43
C ALA A 609 13.37 -16.10 17.00
N VAL A 610 12.40 -16.29 17.90
CA VAL A 610 10.99 -15.93 17.69
C VAL A 610 10.44 -15.30 18.98
N TRP A 611 9.64 -14.25 18.82
CA TRP A 611 8.75 -13.71 19.82
C TRP A 611 7.31 -13.78 19.26
N THR A 612 6.36 -14.16 20.10
CA THR A 612 4.95 -14.27 19.71
C THR A 612 4.04 -13.55 20.70
N ALA A 613 2.94 -13.03 20.18
CA ALA A 613 1.79 -12.56 20.94
C ALA A 613 0.55 -13.31 20.46
N PRO A 614 0.12 -14.38 21.16
CA PRO A 614 -1.12 -15.09 20.85
C PRO A 614 -2.32 -14.15 20.83
N ASP A 615 -3.25 -14.37 19.90
CA ASP A 615 -4.39 -13.47 19.62
C ASP A 615 -3.98 -12.01 19.36
N GLY A 616 -2.74 -11.81 18.92
CA GLY A 616 -2.17 -10.52 18.57
C GLY A 616 -2.35 -10.17 17.09
N TRP A 617 -2.56 -8.89 16.79
CA TRP A 617 -2.52 -8.30 15.46
C TRP A 617 -1.54 -7.12 15.42
N THR A 618 -0.87 -6.92 14.28
CA THR A 618 0.05 -5.79 14.07
C THR A 618 -0.15 -5.17 12.69
N ASP A 619 -0.18 -3.83 12.64
CA ASP A 619 -0.38 -3.07 11.40
C ASP A 619 0.92 -2.84 10.62
N VAL A 620 2.07 -3.31 11.10
CA VAL A 620 3.38 -3.08 10.48
C VAL A 620 3.45 -3.55 9.02
N GLY A 621 2.74 -4.64 8.69
CA GLY A 621 2.65 -5.14 7.31
C GLY A 621 1.83 -4.25 6.37
N TRP A 622 0.97 -3.38 6.91
CA TRP A 622 0.15 -2.43 6.15
C TRP A 622 0.77 -1.04 6.12
N ASP A 623 1.37 -0.61 7.23
CA ASP A 623 2.09 0.66 7.35
C ASP A 623 3.42 0.46 8.08
N HIS A 624 4.49 0.29 7.29
CA HIS A 624 5.84 0.08 7.82
C HIS A 624 6.34 1.24 8.68
N ARG A 625 5.78 2.46 8.50
CA ARG A 625 6.15 3.65 9.28
C ARG A 625 5.76 3.54 10.76
N SER A 626 4.88 2.58 11.09
CA SER A 626 4.51 2.27 12.47
C SER A 626 5.57 1.46 13.23
N PHE A 627 6.46 0.78 12.50
CA PHE A 627 7.60 0.05 13.06
C PHE A 627 8.80 0.97 13.27
N LEU A 628 9.44 0.87 14.43
CA LEU A 628 10.68 1.58 14.74
C LEU A 628 11.80 0.57 15.00
N TRP A 629 12.93 0.77 14.31
CA TRP A 629 14.19 0.11 14.61
C TRP A 629 15.21 1.14 15.10
N TRP A 630 15.50 1.11 16.39
CA TRP A 630 16.54 1.95 16.99
C TRP A 630 17.86 1.19 17.04
N GLU A 631 18.68 1.34 15.98
CA GLU A 631 19.93 0.59 15.82
C GLU A 631 20.90 0.81 16.99
N ALA A 632 20.99 2.04 17.54
CA ALA A 632 21.94 2.38 18.59
C ALA A 632 21.79 1.47 19.83
N GLU A 633 20.55 1.11 20.16
CA GLU A 633 20.24 0.17 21.25
C GLU A 633 19.72 -1.18 20.77
N GLN A 634 19.72 -1.47 19.46
CA GLN A 634 19.16 -2.72 18.92
C GLN A 634 17.73 -3.00 19.44
N LEU A 635 16.89 -1.94 19.49
CA LEU A 635 15.50 -2.02 19.95
C LEU A 635 14.56 -1.98 18.75
N ALA A 636 13.64 -2.93 18.70
CA ALA A 636 12.50 -2.90 17.81
C ALA A 636 11.24 -2.53 18.61
N VAL A 637 10.49 -1.52 18.16
CA VAL A 637 9.19 -1.16 18.74
C VAL A 637 8.11 -1.54 17.74
N VAL A 638 7.23 -2.45 18.17
CA VAL A 638 6.22 -3.06 17.30
C VAL A 638 4.84 -2.75 17.88
N PRO A 639 3.96 -2.03 17.15
CA PRO A 639 2.59 -1.85 17.58
C PRO A 639 1.85 -3.18 17.51
N VAL A 640 1.16 -3.55 18.58
CA VAL A 640 0.41 -4.80 18.69
C VAL A 640 -0.90 -4.56 19.41
N GLN A 641 -1.97 -5.15 18.89
CA GLN A 641 -3.26 -5.29 19.56
C GLN A 641 -3.46 -6.76 19.93
N ILE A 642 -3.67 -7.06 21.21
CA ILE A 642 -3.86 -8.41 21.74
C ILE A 642 -5.30 -8.51 22.24
N TRP A 643 -6.11 -9.28 21.51
CA TRP A 643 -7.56 -9.35 21.76
C TRP A 643 -7.89 -10.06 23.08
N SER A 644 -7.23 -11.19 23.35
CA SER A 644 -7.45 -11.97 24.58
C SER A 644 -6.99 -11.26 25.85
N GLU A 645 -5.99 -10.38 25.75
CA GLU A 645 -5.58 -9.50 26.85
C GLU A 645 -6.44 -8.26 26.96
N SER A 646 -7.29 -7.99 25.96
CA SER A 646 -7.92 -6.69 25.82
C SER A 646 -6.84 -5.61 25.96
N TRP A 647 -5.88 -5.57 25.04
CA TRP A 647 -4.80 -4.60 25.11
C TRP A 647 -4.39 -4.13 23.72
N ALA A 648 -4.04 -2.86 23.59
CA ALA A 648 -3.39 -2.33 22.39
C ALA A 648 -2.34 -1.30 22.80
N GLY A 649 -1.20 -1.37 22.14
CA GLY A 649 -0.06 -0.52 22.44
C GLY A 649 1.12 -0.90 21.56
N ALA A 650 2.32 -0.80 22.10
CA ALA A 650 3.52 -1.25 21.44
C ALA A 650 4.38 -2.10 22.37
N VAL A 651 4.90 -3.21 21.83
CA VAL A 651 5.91 -4.01 22.50
C VAL A 651 7.29 -3.50 22.13
N VAL A 652 8.19 -3.44 23.11
CA VAL A 652 9.59 -3.09 22.90
C VAL A 652 10.43 -4.35 23.04
N LEU A 653 11.13 -4.70 21.97
CA LEU A 653 11.93 -5.92 21.83
C LEU A 653 13.41 -5.56 21.72
N LYS A 654 14.25 -6.13 22.58
CA LYS A 654 15.71 -6.06 22.48
C LYS A 654 16.23 -7.22 21.64
N ILE A 655 17.07 -6.90 20.67
CA ILE A 655 17.72 -7.85 19.79
C ILE A 655 19.18 -8.02 20.20
N ASP A 656 19.47 -9.12 20.90
CA ASP A 656 20.79 -9.41 21.45
C ASP A 656 21.43 -10.60 20.71
N GLY A 657 22.05 -10.31 19.56
CA GLY A 657 22.63 -11.35 18.72
C GLY A 657 21.53 -12.18 18.06
N SER A 658 21.41 -13.45 18.44
CA SER A 658 20.39 -14.37 17.94
C SER A 658 19.30 -14.61 18.98
N ASN A 659 19.00 -13.59 19.79
CA ASN A 659 17.96 -13.66 20.81
C ASN A 659 17.02 -12.46 20.67
N ILE A 660 15.72 -12.70 20.85
CA ILE A 660 14.72 -11.66 21.03
C ILE A 660 14.31 -11.68 22.50
N ARG A 661 14.27 -10.51 23.13
CA ARG A 661 13.77 -10.36 24.49
C ARG A 661 12.83 -9.17 24.58
N GLU A 662 11.61 -9.42 25.01
CA GLU A 662 10.69 -8.36 25.40
C GLU A 662 11.26 -7.61 26.61
N VAL A 663 11.51 -6.31 26.46
CA VAL A 663 11.93 -5.44 27.58
C VAL A 663 10.74 -4.85 28.31
N GLY A 664 9.61 -4.71 27.61
CA GLY A 664 8.31 -4.35 28.18
C GLY A 664 7.37 -3.84 27.10
N ARG A 665 6.25 -3.25 27.54
CA ARG A 665 5.16 -2.77 26.71
C ARG A 665 4.79 -1.34 27.11
N ILE A 666 4.33 -0.56 26.14
CA ILE A 666 3.76 0.78 26.36
C ILE A 666 2.36 0.84 25.76
N ASP A 667 1.46 1.59 26.40
CA ASP A 667 0.13 1.88 25.88
C ASP A 667 -0.26 3.32 26.21
N HIS A 668 -1.35 3.76 25.59
CA HIS A 668 -1.94 5.09 25.78
C HIS A 668 -3.21 5.05 26.63
N ILE A 669 -3.42 3.98 27.40
CA ILE A 669 -4.55 3.86 28.32
C ILE A 669 -4.22 4.68 29.57
N ASP A 670 -5.10 5.59 29.98
CA ASP A 670 -4.86 6.41 31.17
C ASP A 670 -4.84 5.54 32.44
N GLU A 671 -3.91 5.80 33.38
CA GLU A 671 -3.78 5.01 34.62
C GLU A 671 -5.05 5.08 35.50
N LYS A 672 -5.87 6.13 35.33
CA LYS A 672 -7.17 6.26 36.02
C LYS A 672 -8.30 5.51 35.33
N ASP A 673 -8.06 5.12 34.08
CA ASP A 673 -8.96 4.38 33.22
C ASP A 673 -8.49 2.92 33.08
N GLU A 674 -7.80 2.36 34.10
CA GLU A 674 -7.51 0.93 34.20
C GLU A 674 -8.75 0.15 33.74
N PRO A 675 -8.71 -0.54 32.59
CA PRO A 675 -9.91 -1.07 31.98
C PRO A 675 -10.64 -2.01 32.94
N GLY A 676 -11.95 -1.80 33.06
CA GLY A 676 -12.80 -2.61 33.92
C GLY A 676 -12.94 -2.10 35.36
N SER A 677 -12.30 -0.99 35.76
CA SER A 677 -12.54 -0.38 37.07
C SER A 677 -14.02 -0.05 37.24
N THR A 678 -14.62 -0.58 38.31
CA THR A 678 -16.07 -0.51 38.56
C THR A 678 -16.37 -0.58 40.06
N GLU A 679 -17.53 -0.08 40.46
CA GLU A 679 -18.08 -0.21 41.82
C GLU A 679 -18.84 -1.54 42.02
N CYS A 680 -19.12 -2.27 40.94
CA CYS A 680 -19.87 -3.51 40.96
C CYS A 680 -18.99 -4.75 41.21
N ASP A 681 -19.60 -5.85 41.66
CA ASP A 681 -18.89 -7.13 41.80
C ASP A 681 -18.73 -7.79 40.42
N ARG A 682 -17.51 -8.23 40.08
CA ARG A 682 -17.25 -8.96 38.82
C ARG A 682 -17.64 -10.42 38.94
N LEU A 683 -18.40 -10.93 37.98
CA LEU A 683 -18.78 -12.35 37.88
C LEU A 683 -17.92 -13.06 36.82
N THR A 684 -17.52 -14.29 37.13
CA THR A 684 -16.72 -15.16 36.25
C THR A 684 -17.28 -16.59 36.26
N SER A 685 -16.73 -17.46 35.43
CA SER A 685 -17.08 -18.89 35.43
C SER A 685 -16.87 -19.58 36.79
N ASP A 686 -15.96 -19.08 37.63
CA ASP A 686 -15.72 -19.59 39.00
C ASP A 686 -16.91 -19.37 39.95
N ASP A 687 -17.80 -18.43 39.64
CA ASP A 687 -18.97 -18.12 40.45
C ASP A 687 -20.15 -19.08 40.20
N LEU A 688 -20.09 -19.89 39.14
CA LEU A 688 -21.15 -20.83 38.76
C LEU A 688 -21.18 -22.06 39.71
N PRO A 689 -22.36 -22.42 40.26
CA PRO A 689 -22.49 -23.57 41.17
C PRO A 689 -22.43 -24.89 40.40
N GLY A 690 -21.22 -25.43 40.22
CA GLY A 690 -21.02 -26.72 39.55
C GLY A 690 -19.62 -26.93 38.98
N GLY A 691 -18.83 -25.87 38.80
CA GLY A 691 -17.54 -25.91 38.11
C GLY A 691 -17.68 -25.87 36.57
N ASN A 692 -16.55 -25.78 35.88
CA ASN A 692 -16.43 -25.46 34.45
C ASN A 692 -16.64 -26.68 33.49
N ASP A 693 -17.33 -27.73 33.93
CA ASP A 693 -17.25 -29.08 33.31
C ASP A 693 -18.29 -29.33 32.16
N SER A 694 -18.95 -28.30 31.61
CA SER A 694 -19.96 -28.49 30.54
C SER A 694 -19.48 -28.00 29.17
N GLU A 695 -19.36 -28.92 28.20
CA GLU A 695 -19.07 -28.64 26.78
C GLU A 695 -20.24 -27.97 26.03
N GLU A 696 -21.44 -27.89 26.65
CA GLU A 696 -22.62 -27.22 26.09
C GLU A 696 -23.11 -26.14 27.06
N PHE A 697 -23.23 -24.91 26.58
CA PHE A 697 -23.77 -23.78 27.35
C PHE A 697 -25.30 -23.91 27.45
N GLU A 698 -25.86 -23.92 28.67
CA GLU A 698 -27.32 -23.96 28.87
C GLU A 698 -27.98 -22.59 28.63
N THR A 699 -27.16 -21.53 28.65
CA THR A 699 -27.60 -20.13 28.67
C THR A 699 -26.52 -19.19 28.08
N GLU A 700 -26.92 -18.05 27.52
CA GLU A 700 -26.04 -16.99 26.98
C GLU A 700 -25.14 -16.39 28.08
N LEU A 701 -25.68 -16.11 29.26
CA LEU A 701 -24.91 -15.66 30.43
C LEU A 701 -23.82 -16.65 30.84
N GLN A 702 -24.07 -17.96 30.75
CA GLN A 702 -23.09 -18.99 31.05
C GLN A 702 -21.93 -18.97 30.05
N TRP A 703 -22.24 -18.77 28.77
CA TRP A 703 -21.24 -18.59 27.71
C TRP A 703 -20.38 -17.35 27.98
N MET A 704 -21.01 -16.21 28.26
CA MET A 704 -20.30 -14.95 28.49
C MET A 704 -19.39 -14.97 29.73
N LEU A 705 -19.79 -15.68 30.80
CA LEU A 705 -18.96 -15.85 31.99
C LEU A 705 -17.69 -16.70 31.73
N GLN A 706 -17.66 -17.46 30.64
CA GLN A 706 -16.55 -18.34 30.25
C GLN A 706 -15.70 -17.75 29.11
N ASP A 707 -16.30 -16.92 28.25
CA ASP A 707 -15.67 -16.36 27.04
C ASP A 707 -14.54 -15.35 27.35
N GLY A 708 -14.62 -14.65 28.48
CA GLY A 708 -13.55 -13.76 28.95
C GLY A 708 -13.42 -12.42 28.21
N TYR A 709 -14.12 -12.24 27.07
CA TYR A 709 -14.16 -10.99 26.31
C TYR A 709 -15.11 -9.93 26.89
N SER A 710 -16.17 -10.37 27.57
CA SER A 710 -17.17 -9.49 28.17
C SER A 710 -17.00 -9.38 29.68
N LEU A 711 -17.19 -8.19 30.24
CA LEU A 711 -17.17 -7.98 31.67
C LEU A 711 -18.61 -8.12 32.20
N ILE A 712 -18.87 -9.18 32.96
CA ILE A 712 -20.18 -9.40 33.61
C ILE A 712 -20.11 -8.87 35.04
N LEU A 713 -21.01 -7.94 35.36
CA LEU A 713 -21.05 -7.26 36.65
C LEU A 713 -22.35 -7.54 37.38
N LEU A 714 -22.26 -7.74 38.69
CA LEU A 714 -23.37 -7.70 39.61
C LEU A 714 -23.37 -6.35 40.33
N CYS A 715 -24.27 -5.46 39.93
CA CYS A 715 -24.38 -4.11 40.46
C CYS A 715 -25.49 -4.02 41.49
N GLY A 716 -25.19 -3.46 42.67
CA GLY A 716 -26.18 -3.11 43.68
C GLY A 716 -27.02 -1.88 43.28
N PRO A 717 -28.10 -1.60 44.03
CA PRO A 717 -29.04 -0.52 43.69
C PRO A 717 -28.46 0.90 43.77
N ASP A 718 -27.30 1.06 44.44
CA ASP A 718 -26.60 2.33 44.60
C ASP A 718 -25.28 2.38 43.80
N ASP A 719 -24.89 1.29 43.13
CA ASP A 719 -23.65 1.20 42.35
C ASP A 719 -23.87 1.73 40.94
N ALA A 720 -22.87 2.39 40.36
CA ALA A 720 -22.95 2.79 38.96
C ALA A 720 -22.73 1.59 38.04
N ALA A 721 -23.74 1.28 37.20
CA ALA A 721 -23.72 0.23 36.17
C ALA A 721 -22.76 0.57 35.00
N GLN A 722 -21.48 0.70 35.31
CA GLN A 722 -20.44 1.11 34.38
C GLN A 722 -19.10 0.48 34.75
N ALA A 723 -18.23 0.36 33.75
CA ALA A 723 -16.83 0.03 33.95
C ALA A 723 -15.97 0.89 33.01
N SER A 724 -14.81 1.36 33.49
CA SER A 724 -13.90 2.18 32.69
C SER A 724 -13.46 1.43 31.42
N GLY A 725 -13.61 2.06 30.25
CA GLY A 725 -13.26 1.45 28.96
C GLY A 725 -14.26 0.42 28.43
N PHE A 726 -15.43 0.30 29.06
CA PHE A 726 -16.51 -0.59 28.61
C PHE A 726 -17.82 0.19 28.42
N GLU A 727 -18.58 -0.21 27.40
CA GLU A 727 -19.96 0.20 27.23
C GLU A 727 -20.86 -0.84 27.91
N CYS A 728 -21.60 -0.39 28.92
CA CYS A 728 -22.33 -1.25 29.83
C CYS A 728 -23.84 -1.12 29.63
N TYR A 729 -24.51 -2.26 29.53
CA TYR A 729 -25.94 -2.40 29.28
C TYR A 729 -26.56 -3.23 30.40
N GLU A 730 -27.66 -2.72 30.96
CA GLU A 730 -28.49 -3.48 31.88
C GLU A 730 -29.54 -4.24 31.08
N GLU A 731 -29.46 -5.57 31.05
CA GLU A 731 -30.46 -6.42 30.42
C GLU A 731 -31.20 -7.24 31.49
N PRO A 732 -32.48 -6.94 31.76
CA PRO A 732 -33.25 -7.62 32.80
C PRO A 732 -33.32 -9.15 32.64
N TYR A 733 -33.19 -9.64 31.40
CA TYR A 733 -33.17 -11.07 31.08
C TYR A 733 -32.00 -11.82 31.75
N PHE A 734 -30.81 -11.23 31.83
CA PHE A 734 -29.65 -11.88 32.46
C PHE A 734 -29.81 -12.08 33.96
N THR A 735 -30.66 -11.29 34.62
CA THR A 735 -30.98 -11.51 36.03
C THR A 735 -31.81 -12.79 36.21
N GLU A 736 -32.78 -13.04 35.32
CA GLU A 736 -33.57 -14.27 35.33
C GLU A 736 -32.71 -15.50 35.00
N GLU A 737 -31.72 -15.31 34.13
CA GLU A 737 -30.77 -16.34 33.72
C GLU A 737 -29.75 -16.67 34.80
N ALA A 738 -29.23 -15.67 35.51
CA ALA A 738 -28.37 -15.83 36.67
C ALA A 738 -29.08 -16.64 37.78
N GLU A 739 -30.36 -16.35 38.04
CA GLU A 739 -31.17 -17.14 38.98
C GLU A 739 -31.35 -18.60 38.51
N ARG A 740 -31.51 -18.83 37.20
CA ARG A 740 -31.61 -20.18 36.61
C ARG A 740 -30.30 -20.96 36.73
N LEU A 741 -29.16 -20.28 36.56
CA LEU A 741 -27.82 -20.83 36.77
C LEU A 741 -27.47 -21.02 38.26
N GLY A 742 -28.32 -20.53 39.17
CA GLY A 742 -28.10 -20.66 40.61
C GLY A 742 -27.12 -19.64 41.19
N LEU A 743 -26.77 -18.58 40.45
CA LEU A 743 -26.01 -17.44 40.96
C LEU A 743 -26.83 -16.69 42.01
N ASN A 744 -26.14 -16.23 43.07
CA ASN A 744 -26.79 -15.49 44.15
C ASN A 744 -26.92 -14.00 43.81
N VAL A 745 -28.05 -13.61 43.22
CA VAL A 745 -28.35 -12.21 42.90
C VAL A 745 -29.15 -11.55 44.04
N PRO A 746 -28.61 -10.55 44.76
CA PRO A 746 -29.33 -9.85 45.82
C PRO A 746 -30.55 -9.07 45.32
N THR A 747 -31.50 -8.80 46.22
CA THR A 747 -32.72 -8.05 45.86
C THR A 747 -32.40 -6.61 45.45
N ASN A 748 -32.94 -6.16 44.32
CA ASN A 748 -32.67 -4.86 43.67
C ASN A 748 -31.25 -4.73 43.12
N SER A 749 -30.54 -5.83 42.86
CA SER A 749 -29.33 -5.83 42.05
C SER A 749 -29.66 -6.13 40.59
N SER A 750 -28.82 -5.63 39.68
CA SER A 750 -28.88 -5.91 38.24
C SER A 750 -27.63 -6.69 37.82
N ILE A 751 -27.80 -7.57 36.83
CA ILE A 751 -26.68 -8.08 36.04
C ILE A 751 -26.44 -7.07 34.92
N VAL A 752 -25.23 -6.53 34.88
CA VAL A 752 -24.79 -5.53 33.92
C VAL A 752 -23.74 -6.16 33.04
N MET A 753 -23.97 -6.09 31.75
CA MET A 753 -23.09 -6.62 30.74
C MET A 753 -22.31 -5.46 30.15
N CYS A 754 -21.00 -5.55 30.26
CA CYS A 754 -20.09 -4.54 29.79
C CYS A 754 -19.27 -5.12 28.63
N TRP A 755 -19.51 -4.60 27.44
CA TRP A 755 -18.67 -4.87 26.28
C TRP A 755 -17.54 -3.87 26.29
N ARG A 756 -16.35 -4.29 25.89
CA ARG A 756 -15.29 -3.31 25.78
C ARG A 756 -15.67 -2.31 24.70
N ASN A 757 -15.56 -1.02 25.01
CA ASN A 757 -15.65 -0.02 23.97
C ASN A 757 -14.53 -0.34 22.98
N GLU A 758 -14.85 -0.57 21.70
CA GLU A 758 -13.93 -1.04 20.64
C GLU A 758 -12.72 -0.10 20.42
N GLN A 759 -12.67 1.02 21.13
CA GLN A 759 -11.80 2.15 20.85
C GLN A 759 -10.57 2.16 21.76
N LEU A 760 -9.69 1.17 21.59
CA LEU A 760 -8.36 1.26 22.18
C LEU A 760 -7.49 2.25 21.39
N PRO A 761 -6.71 3.10 22.08
CA PRO A 761 -5.74 3.93 21.39
C PRO A 761 -4.61 3.05 20.87
N VAL A 762 -4.66 2.72 19.57
CA VAL A 762 -3.57 2.01 18.88
C VAL A 762 -2.42 2.99 18.66
N ILE A 763 -1.22 2.60 19.09
CA ILE A 763 0.00 3.37 18.81
C ILE A 763 0.32 3.20 17.33
N GLY A 764 0.23 4.30 16.57
CA GLY A 764 0.49 4.31 15.13
C GLY A 764 1.90 4.76 14.77
N ARG A 765 2.57 5.54 15.63
CA ARG A 765 3.95 5.99 15.42
C ARG A 765 4.74 5.95 16.72
N THR A 766 6.01 5.62 16.60
CA THR A 766 6.97 5.71 17.70
C THR A 766 8.25 6.36 17.21
N MET A 767 8.92 7.10 18.09
CA MET A 767 10.21 7.71 17.82
C MET A 767 11.05 7.77 19.09
N VAL A 768 12.36 7.65 18.93
CA VAL A 768 13.30 8.01 20.00
C VAL A 768 13.62 9.49 19.87
N ILE A 769 13.76 10.21 20.99
CA ILE A 769 14.28 11.58 21.05
C ILE A 769 15.29 11.64 22.20
N ASP A 770 16.36 12.44 22.06
CA ASP A 770 17.50 12.54 22.99
C ASP A 770 18.21 11.21 23.34
N GLY A 771 17.84 10.12 22.66
CA GLY A 771 18.37 8.77 22.77
C GLY A 771 17.97 8.00 24.02
N ASP A 772 17.24 8.61 24.94
CA ASP A 772 16.73 8.00 26.18
C ASP A 772 15.22 8.19 26.38
N GLU A 773 14.54 8.89 25.47
CA GLU A 773 13.10 9.11 25.50
C GLU A 773 12.40 8.37 24.34
N LEU A 774 11.40 7.54 24.67
CA LEU A 774 10.50 6.91 23.70
C LEU A 774 9.21 7.71 23.62
N TRP A 775 9.00 8.38 22.49
CA TRP A 775 7.79 9.12 22.17
C TRP A 775 6.87 8.24 21.32
N SER A 776 5.59 8.21 21.64
CA SER A 776 4.60 7.42 20.92
C SER A 776 3.34 8.24 20.64
N PHE A 777 2.76 8.06 19.45
CA PHE A 777 1.56 8.76 19.01
C PHE A 777 0.44 7.76 18.70
N SER A 778 -0.76 8.04 19.22
CA SER A 778 -2.02 7.38 18.87
C SER A 778 -3.01 8.43 18.39
N GLY A 779 -3.77 8.17 17.33
CA GLY A 779 -4.76 9.14 16.86
C GLY A 779 -5.42 8.77 15.53
N GLN A 780 -6.32 9.67 15.12
CA GLN A 780 -7.37 9.58 14.11
C GLN A 780 -7.10 8.86 12.76
N TRP A 781 -5.85 8.62 12.37
CA TRP A 781 -5.51 8.01 11.08
C TRP A 781 -5.11 6.54 11.28
N GLY A 782 -6.11 5.68 11.16
CA GLY A 782 -6.11 4.24 11.44
C GLY A 782 -7.57 3.77 11.62
N LEU A 783 -7.81 2.54 12.07
CA LEU A 783 -9.15 1.93 12.25
C LEU A 783 -10.14 2.72 13.14
N ASN A 784 -9.82 3.92 13.63
CA ASN A 784 -10.70 4.67 14.52
C ASN A 784 -10.50 6.21 14.50
N PRO A 785 -11.29 6.95 13.70
CA PRO A 785 -11.23 8.41 13.64
C PRO A 785 -11.89 9.17 14.82
N GLN A 786 -12.41 8.46 15.83
CA GLN A 786 -13.10 9.03 17.00
C GLN A 786 -12.25 9.03 18.28
N SER A 787 -11.11 8.32 18.31
CA SER A 787 -10.19 8.35 19.46
C SER A 787 -9.43 9.67 19.55
N PRO A 788 -9.36 10.33 20.74
CA PRO A 788 -8.61 11.57 20.89
C PRO A 788 -7.13 11.33 20.59
N ALA A 789 -6.59 12.14 19.68
CA ALA A 789 -5.18 12.09 19.34
C ALA A 789 -4.32 12.45 20.56
N ARG A 790 -3.23 11.71 20.77
CA ARG A 790 -2.38 11.82 21.94
C ARG A 790 -0.95 11.48 21.57
N ILE A 791 -0.02 12.25 22.13
CA ILE A 791 1.38 11.90 22.18
C ILE A 791 1.78 11.59 23.62
N GLN A 792 2.50 10.50 23.82
CA GLN A 792 2.97 10.05 25.11
C GLN A 792 4.49 9.96 25.10
N LEU A 793 5.07 10.17 26.28
CA LEU A 793 6.48 10.05 26.52
C LEU A 793 6.74 8.97 27.57
N ASN A 794 7.67 8.07 27.27
CA ASN A 794 8.16 7.03 28.15
C ASN A 794 9.69 7.11 28.26
N ASP A 795 10.24 6.72 29.42
CA ASP A 795 11.69 6.45 29.53
C ASP A 795 12.02 5.26 28.62
N LEU A 796 13.04 5.36 27.76
CA LEU A 796 13.33 4.32 26.76
C LEU A 796 13.74 2.98 27.40
N PHE A 797 14.38 3.00 28.56
CA PHE A 797 14.97 1.81 29.18
C PHE A 797 14.06 1.17 30.22
N GLY A 798 13.39 1.99 31.03
CA GLY A 798 12.43 1.59 32.04
C GLY A 798 11.00 1.48 31.51
N LEU A 799 10.68 2.16 30.40
CA LEU A 799 9.35 2.27 29.81
C LEU A 799 8.31 2.95 30.71
N ASP A 800 8.74 3.54 31.83
CA ASP A 800 7.89 4.31 32.72
C ASP A 800 7.30 5.51 31.96
N ARG A 801 5.98 5.71 32.07
CA ARG A 801 5.32 6.89 31.49
C ARG A 801 5.82 8.15 32.20
N LEU A 802 6.42 9.05 31.44
CA LEU A 802 6.96 10.31 31.93
C LEU A 802 5.98 11.46 31.75
N ASP A 803 5.24 11.47 30.64
CA ASP A 803 4.24 12.49 30.33
C ASP A 803 3.22 12.01 29.30
N SER A 804 2.10 12.71 29.19
CA SER A 804 1.07 12.45 28.18
C SER A 804 0.35 13.74 27.80
N ILE A 805 0.29 14.02 26.50
CA ILE A 805 -0.23 15.27 25.95
C ILE A 805 -1.34 14.94 24.97
N GLN A 806 -2.53 15.46 25.24
CA GLN A 806 -3.66 15.41 24.31
C GLN A 806 -3.44 16.40 23.16
N ILE A 807 -3.72 15.95 21.93
CA ILE A 807 -3.60 16.73 20.69
C ILE A 807 -5.02 17.06 20.20
N GLY A 808 -5.31 18.35 20.05
CA GLY A 808 -6.65 18.86 19.72
C GLY A 808 -7.40 19.36 20.94
#